data_AF-A0A3D5AD99-F1
#
_entry.id   AF-A0A3D5AD99-F1
#
_cell.length_a   1.000
_cell.length_b   1.000
_cell.length_c   1.000
_cell.angle_alpha   90.00
_cell.angle_beta   90.00
_cell.angle_gamma   90.00
#
_symmetry.space_group_name_H-M   'P 1'
#
loop_
_entity.id
_entity.type
_entity.pdbx_description
1 polymer ?
#
loop_
_entity_poly.entity_id
_entity_poly.type
_entity_poly.pdbx_seq_one_letter_code
_entity_poly.pdbx_strand_id
1 'polypeptide(L)'
;MIHKEEQIVNQFKVNKDLRRAEYVVHQIEQNQIDITDNDYDNRLAVGFALATLGEEAYDLYVRAIQFNDYDEDPREKFNNALTKGKFKSPAKFFSLAKDYGIDVKLPRTMAEAQKAAEVKQVIGDDEAEDDYLKYCIYLKKSEGVYYSLDLKGIPRAVSNFKMHILFHVNTSDQEAYRLIIIENIFGLERVININTDDFVSAGTFKKVIARQGNYLWKGQDTDLVKLQDMLQREEKPTTMVKNLGFNKRHNFYAFSNGLYDLNNKKMLEIDSYGIVKTKDFEGNAINFFIPALSKIFADKEDMYSNDKKFKLMIGKAKFGEWTDLFCKVFGMNGRIGIAYYLCSLFSDVIFKSMGARFPILFAYGKRGSGKGTMVQSMLTLFGEKQDQIMLGGSSTAVGFMRKMAQFINAVVWLDEYKNNLPTKVIESIKNIYDRIGYERGKKDNSFQTESTPITSACVLSGQEMPTIEPALFTRTMLISFSETNRTEEQRELYRSLVRMEKEGLSHLTVGLLAYRDLIVEKFQESYEWELREFSKFVDDREIDERMLGNWSMMITMIRLFSEHLNFPFSIDEFKQQCKDLLVSQFKILQGSDDTSKFWQIMEQLFGAGEILEDKHFKLADKCIDIRIQDIYQLYAEAMHRRRDPNVLDKSTLENYLQSDAAYIGKKKSSFGGKYTWSFQFKYADIGVDLLRGADENELKEKMFRMGIKWETETPAKKIEVVKQTDMFNDGFSEPDRREVEI
;
A
#
# COMPACT_ATOMS: atom_id res chain seq x y z
N MET A 1 -7.08 -9.23 -32.97
CA MET A 1 -8.34 -10.00 -33.07
C MET A 1 -9.55 -9.11 -32.78
N ILE A 2 -9.57 -8.37 -31.68
CA ILE A 2 -10.67 -7.43 -31.31
C ILE A 2 -11.00 -6.41 -32.43
N HIS A 3 -10.00 -5.77 -33.04
CA HIS A 3 -10.23 -4.83 -34.14
C HIS A 3 -10.81 -5.48 -35.41
N LYS A 4 -10.52 -6.77 -35.64
CA LYS A 4 -11.13 -7.54 -36.73
C LYS A 4 -12.58 -7.90 -36.39
N GLU A 5 -12.89 -8.22 -35.14
CA GLU A 5 -14.25 -8.51 -34.69
C GLU A 5 -15.14 -7.28 -34.69
N GLU A 6 -14.64 -6.11 -34.24
CA GLU A 6 -15.37 -4.83 -34.35
C GLU A 6 -15.61 -4.44 -35.80
N GLN A 7 -14.63 -4.63 -36.69
CA GLN A 7 -14.82 -4.42 -38.13
C GLN A 7 -15.87 -5.37 -38.71
N ILE A 8 -15.87 -6.65 -38.32
CA ILE A 8 -16.87 -7.63 -38.77
C ILE A 8 -18.27 -7.29 -38.26
N VAL A 9 -18.41 -6.88 -36.99
CA VAL A 9 -19.70 -6.48 -36.39
C VAL A 9 -20.21 -5.19 -37.04
N ASN A 10 -19.33 -4.21 -37.26
CA ASN A 10 -19.70 -2.95 -37.90
C ASN A 10 -20.08 -3.16 -39.36
N GLN A 11 -19.33 -4.00 -40.10
CA GLN A 11 -19.64 -4.37 -41.47
C GLN A 11 -20.94 -5.17 -41.58
N PHE A 12 -21.23 -6.06 -40.62
CA PHE A 12 -22.51 -6.77 -40.55
C PHE A 12 -23.69 -5.81 -40.32
N LYS A 13 -23.51 -4.82 -39.43
CA LYS A 13 -24.53 -3.80 -39.15
C LYS A 13 -24.78 -2.91 -40.37
N VAL A 14 -23.72 -2.42 -41.03
CA VAL A 14 -23.82 -1.63 -42.27
C VAL A 14 -24.51 -2.43 -43.37
N ASN A 15 -24.14 -3.70 -43.57
CA ASN A 15 -24.80 -4.58 -44.56
C ASN A 15 -26.28 -4.81 -44.25
N LYS A 16 -26.65 -4.96 -42.98
CA LYS A 16 -28.05 -5.10 -42.57
C LYS A 16 -28.84 -3.81 -42.84
N ASP A 17 -28.27 -2.66 -42.50
CA ASP A 17 -28.91 -1.36 -42.71
C ASP A 17 -28.95 -0.96 -44.19
N LEU A 18 -27.99 -1.38 -45.02
CA LEU A 18 -28.03 -1.27 -46.49
C LEU A 18 -29.20 -2.06 -47.06
N ARG A 19 -29.36 -3.34 -46.69
CA ARG A 19 -30.52 -4.16 -47.11
C ARG A 19 -31.84 -3.55 -46.68
N ARG A 20 -31.88 -2.97 -45.47
CA ARG A 20 -33.05 -2.28 -44.92
C ARG A 20 -33.35 -1.00 -45.70
N ALA A 21 -32.33 -0.22 -46.03
CA ALA A 21 -32.46 0.99 -46.84
C ALA A 21 -32.93 0.66 -48.26
N GLU A 22 -32.37 -0.39 -48.87
CA GLU A 22 -32.78 -0.89 -50.18
C GLU A 22 -34.26 -1.33 -50.19
N TYR A 23 -34.72 -2.04 -49.15
CA TYR A 23 -36.13 -2.39 -49.00
C TYR A 23 -37.05 -1.17 -48.88
N VAL A 24 -36.61 -0.13 -48.17
CA VAL A 24 -37.36 1.13 -48.02
C VAL A 24 -37.39 1.90 -49.34
N VAL A 25 -36.25 2.01 -50.04
CA VAL A 25 -36.15 2.65 -51.36
C VAL A 25 -37.02 1.92 -52.38
N HIS A 26 -37.09 0.59 -52.34
CA HIS A 26 -37.96 -0.17 -53.22
C HIS A 26 -39.45 0.17 -53.00
N GLN A 27 -39.87 0.38 -51.76
CA GLN A 27 -41.25 0.81 -51.47
C GLN A 27 -41.49 2.27 -51.88
N ILE A 28 -40.50 3.15 -51.74
CA ILE A 28 -40.55 4.52 -52.26
C ILE A 28 -40.79 4.50 -53.77
N GLU A 29 -40.04 3.65 -54.50
CA GLU A 29 -40.16 3.45 -55.94
C GLU A 29 -41.50 2.87 -56.36
N GLN A 30 -41.95 1.80 -55.70
CA GLN A 30 -43.20 1.13 -56.02
C GLN A 30 -44.41 2.03 -55.82
N ASN A 31 -44.40 2.86 -54.78
CA ASN A 31 -45.53 3.72 -54.43
C ASN A 31 -45.38 5.16 -54.96
N GLN A 32 -44.27 5.47 -55.63
CA GLN A 32 -43.93 6.80 -56.15
C GLN A 32 -44.06 7.90 -55.07
N ILE A 33 -43.52 7.62 -53.88
CA ILE A 33 -43.63 8.51 -52.71
C ILE A 33 -42.46 9.48 -52.69
N ASP A 34 -42.74 10.77 -52.64
CA ASP A 34 -41.73 11.77 -52.32
C ASP A 34 -41.58 11.91 -50.78
N ILE A 35 -40.53 11.30 -50.23
CA ILE A 35 -40.19 11.40 -48.80
C ILE A 35 -39.43 12.69 -48.44
N THR A 36 -39.12 13.52 -49.44
CA THR A 36 -38.44 14.81 -49.27
C THR A 36 -39.40 15.98 -49.27
N ASP A 37 -40.63 15.80 -49.78
CA ASP A 37 -41.74 16.77 -49.72
C ASP A 37 -41.41 18.15 -50.32
N ASN A 38 -40.63 18.17 -51.41
CA ASN A 38 -40.08 19.41 -51.97
C ASN A 38 -39.27 20.27 -50.99
N ASP A 39 -38.84 19.69 -49.86
CA ASP A 39 -38.02 20.36 -48.85
C ASP A 39 -36.54 19.97 -49.02
N TYR A 40 -35.74 20.99 -49.31
CA TYR A 40 -34.30 20.87 -49.45
C TYR A 40 -33.62 20.35 -48.18
N ASP A 41 -34.13 20.69 -46.99
CA ASP A 41 -33.58 20.22 -45.71
C ASP A 41 -33.83 18.72 -45.51
N ASN A 42 -34.96 18.20 -45.98
CA ASN A 42 -35.26 16.77 -45.96
C ASN A 42 -34.37 16.01 -46.95
N ARG A 43 -34.16 16.54 -48.17
CA ARG A 43 -33.20 15.98 -49.13
C ARG A 43 -31.78 15.89 -48.55
N LEU A 44 -31.33 16.95 -47.89
CA LEU A 44 -30.05 16.97 -47.18
C LEU A 44 -30.03 15.94 -46.05
N ALA A 45 -31.11 15.82 -45.27
CA ALA A 45 -31.21 14.86 -44.19
C ALA A 45 -31.14 13.41 -44.68
N VAL A 46 -31.77 13.09 -45.81
CA VAL A 46 -31.68 11.79 -46.47
C VAL A 46 -30.24 11.51 -46.91
N GLY A 47 -29.57 12.49 -47.53
CA GLY A 47 -28.16 12.37 -47.93
C GLY A 47 -27.22 12.14 -46.75
N PHE A 48 -27.33 12.94 -45.68
CA PHE A 48 -26.54 12.77 -44.46
C PHE A 48 -26.82 11.45 -43.75
N ALA A 49 -28.04 10.92 -43.82
CA ALA A 49 -28.41 9.67 -43.17
C ALA A 49 -27.87 8.47 -43.94
N LEU A 50 -28.04 8.44 -45.26
CA LEU A 50 -27.57 7.34 -46.10
C LEU A 50 -26.04 7.33 -46.25
N ALA A 51 -25.38 8.50 -46.21
CA ALA A 51 -23.91 8.58 -46.21
C ALA A 51 -23.26 7.83 -45.02
N THR A 52 -24.00 7.60 -43.92
CA THR A 52 -23.50 6.79 -42.79
C THR A 52 -23.29 5.32 -43.13
N LEU A 53 -23.83 4.85 -44.27
CA LEU A 53 -23.67 3.50 -44.81
C LEU A 53 -22.53 3.38 -45.83
N GLY A 54 -21.80 4.48 -46.07
CA GLY A 54 -20.68 4.52 -47.00
C GLY A 54 -21.08 4.78 -48.45
N GLU A 55 -20.08 4.70 -49.34
CA GLU A 55 -20.20 5.00 -50.77
C GLU A 55 -21.27 4.15 -51.48
N GLU A 56 -21.46 2.91 -51.02
CA GLU A 56 -22.40 1.95 -51.59
C GLU A 56 -23.86 2.43 -51.49
N ALA A 57 -24.18 3.33 -50.55
CA ALA A 57 -25.52 3.88 -50.40
C ALA A 57 -25.83 5.05 -51.35
N TYR A 58 -24.90 5.44 -52.23
CA TYR A 58 -25.14 6.51 -53.20
C TYR A 58 -26.31 6.19 -54.15
N ASP A 59 -26.37 4.96 -54.67
CA ASP A 59 -27.47 4.52 -55.54
C ASP A 59 -28.83 4.63 -54.82
N LEU A 60 -28.86 4.18 -53.56
CA LEU A 60 -30.03 4.27 -52.70
C LEU A 60 -30.43 5.72 -52.44
N TYR A 61 -29.47 6.63 -52.29
CA TYR A 61 -29.73 8.06 -52.12
C TYR A 61 -30.40 8.66 -53.35
N VAL A 62 -29.87 8.43 -54.55
CA VAL A 62 -30.45 8.95 -55.80
C VAL A 62 -31.87 8.43 -55.98
N ARG A 63 -32.08 7.13 -55.76
CA ARG A 63 -33.38 6.49 -55.87
C ARG A 63 -34.38 6.95 -54.79
N ALA A 64 -33.91 7.27 -53.60
CA ALA A 64 -34.76 7.78 -52.52
C ALA A 64 -35.34 9.18 -52.80
N ILE A 65 -34.66 9.99 -53.62
CA ILE A 65 -35.03 11.39 -53.91
C ILE A 65 -35.59 11.61 -55.32
N GLN A 66 -35.73 10.54 -56.11
CA GLN A 66 -35.99 10.63 -57.56
C GLN A 66 -37.36 11.18 -57.94
N PHE A 67 -38.32 11.21 -57.02
CA PHE A 67 -39.68 11.70 -57.27
C PHE A 67 -39.81 13.22 -57.04
N ASN A 68 -38.67 13.91 -57.03
CA ASN A 68 -38.56 15.34 -56.86
C ASN A 68 -37.52 15.93 -57.82
N ASP A 69 -37.88 17.02 -58.49
CA ASP A 69 -36.99 17.71 -59.42
C ASP A 69 -36.14 18.74 -58.69
N TYR A 70 -34.84 18.45 -58.58
CA TYR A 70 -33.87 19.37 -58.01
C TYR A 70 -32.81 19.76 -59.05
N ASP A 71 -32.52 21.06 -59.16
CA ASP A 71 -31.54 21.61 -60.11
C ASP A 71 -30.06 21.27 -59.79
N GLU A 72 -29.80 20.63 -58.65
CA GLU A 72 -28.44 20.38 -58.15
C GLU A 72 -28.01 18.91 -58.27
N ASP A 73 -26.74 18.68 -58.64
CA ASP A 73 -26.15 17.35 -58.80
C ASP A 73 -26.21 16.51 -57.51
N PRO A 74 -26.99 15.40 -57.49
CA PRO A 74 -27.06 14.48 -56.36
C PRO A 74 -25.70 13.91 -55.94
N ARG A 75 -24.76 13.73 -56.89
CA ARG A 75 -23.42 13.20 -56.61
C ARG A 75 -22.61 14.15 -55.73
N GLU A 76 -22.63 15.43 -56.08
CA GLU A 76 -21.92 16.46 -55.32
C GLU A 76 -22.46 16.56 -53.88
N LYS A 77 -23.79 16.48 -53.71
CA LYS A 77 -24.43 16.56 -52.39
C LYS A 77 -24.17 15.33 -51.52
N PHE A 78 -24.14 14.13 -52.10
CA PHE A 78 -23.82 12.91 -51.35
C PHE A 78 -22.34 12.87 -50.93
N ASN A 79 -21.41 13.29 -51.80
CA ASN A 79 -19.99 13.42 -51.45
C ASN A 79 -19.77 14.43 -50.30
N ASN A 80 -20.52 15.54 -50.32
CA ASN A 80 -20.54 16.50 -49.22
C ASN A 80 -21.08 15.88 -47.92
N ALA A 81 -22.08 15.00 -48.01
CA ALA A 81 -22.63 14.30 -46.86
C ALA A 81 -21.65 13.28 -46.25
N LEU A 82 -20.92 12.53 -47.10
CA LEU A 82 -19.87 11.58 -46.69
C LEU A 82 -18.71 12.27 -45.95
N THR A 83 -18.37 13.50 -46.36
CA THR A 83 -17.26 14.26 -45.77
C THR A 83 -17.66 15.06 -44.53
N LYS A 84 -18.84 15.69 -44.50
CA LYS A 84 -19.28 16.55 -43.39
C LYS A 84 -19.94 15.79 -42.24
N GLY A 85 -20.52 14.60 -42.49
CA GLY A 85 -20.96 13.65 -41.47
C GLY A 85 -21.89 14.20 -40.37
N LYS A 86 -23.13 14.58 -40.70
CA LYS A 86 -24.10 15.16 -39.74
C LYS A 86 -24.75 14.11 -38.80
N PHE A 87 -24.93 12.88 -39.25
CA PHE A 87 -25.56 11.80 -38.49
C PHE A 87 -24.61 10.64 -38.21
N LYS A 88 -24.91 9.86 -37.15
CA LYS A 88 -24.14 8.66 -36.76
C LYS A 88 -24.76 7.34 -37.24
N SER A 89 -25.94 7.39 -37.87
CA SER A 89 -26.68 6.22 -38.36
C SER A 89 -27.73 6.63 -39.41
N PRO A 90 -28.27 5.69 -40.21
CA PRO A 90 -29.33 5.98 -41.18
C PRO A 90 -30.72 6.18 -40.55
N ALA A 91 -30.83 6.23 -39.22
CA ALA A 91 -32.12 6.31 -38.52
C ALA A 91 -33.01 7.47 -38.97
N LYS A 92 -32.42 8.62 -39.35
CA LYS A 92 -33.18 9.77 -39.84
C LYS A 92 -33.86 9.50 -41.19
N PHE A 93 -33.22 8.75 -42.09
CA PHE A 93 -33.83 8.28 -43.33
C PHE A 93 -35.03 7.36 -43.06
N PHE A 94 -34.90 6.40 -42.15
CA PHE A 94 -36.01 5.53 -41.77
C PHE A 94 -37.15 6.28 -41.06
N SER A 95 -36.84 7.30 -40.26
CA SER A 95 -37.87 8.15 -39.67
C SER A 95 -38.67 8.87 -40.74
N LEU A 96 -38.00 9.52 -41.69
CA LEU A 96 -38.65 10.23 -42.79
C LEU A 96 -39.53 9.28 -43.61
N ALA A 97 -39.01 8.12 -44.02
CA ALA A 97 -39.80 7.15 -44.76
C ALA A 97 -41.06 6.69 -43.98
N LYS A 98 -40.95 6.50 -42.66
CA LYS A 98 -42.07 6.13 -41.80
C LYS A 98 -43.15 7.22 -41.72
N ASP A 99 -42.75 8.49 -41.74
CA ASP A 99 -43.68 9.64 -41.71
C ASP A 99 -44.58 9.65 -42.97
N TYR A 100 -44.10 9.10 -44.10
CA TYR A 100 -44.86 8.90 -45.33
C TYR A 100 -45.46 7.49 -45.46
N GLY A 101 -45.59 6.76 -44.35
CA GLY A 101 -46.29 5.47 -44.30
C GLY A 101 -45.52 4.28 -44.89
N ILE A 102 -44.21 4.40 -45.13
CA ILE A 102 -43.38 3.31 -45.65
C ILE A 102 -42.94 2.39 -44.50
N ASP A 103 -43.05 1.06 -44.69
CA ASP A 103 -42.59 0.12 -43.67
C ASP A 103 -41.06 0.01 -43.69
N VAL A 104 -40.47 0.41 -42.58
CA VAL A 104 -39.01 0.38 -42.41
C VAL A 104 -38.53 -0.90 -41.75
N LYS A 105 -39.37 -1.87 -41.43
CA LYS A 105 -38.93 -3.19 -40.96
C LYS A 105 -38.64 -4.08 -42.17
N LEU A 106 -37.46 -4.70 -42.19
CA LEU A 106 -37.14 -5.73 -43.19
C LEU A 106 -38.24 -6.81 -43.15
N PRO A 107 -38.73 -7.27 -44.32
CA PRO A 107 -39.74 -8.32 -44.36
C PRO A 107 -39.11 -9.59 -43.76
N ARG A 108 -39.73 -10.11 -42.70
CA ARG A 108 -39.40 -11.44 -42.16
C ARG A 108 -39.67 -12.44 -43.29
N THR A 109 -38.77 -13.41 -43.52
CA THR A 109 -39.11 -14.51 -44.42
C THR A 109 -40.41 -15.18 -43.94
N MET A 110 -41.19 -15.81 -44.83
CA MET A 110 -42.45 -16.44 -44.41
C MET A 110 -42.26 -17.41 -43.24
N ALA A 111 -41.13 -18.12 -43.21
CA ALA A 111 -40.76 -19.02 -42.11
C ALA A 111 -40.46 -18.28 -40.80
N GLU A 112 -39.76 -17.15 -40.83
CA GLU A 112 -39.49 -16.32 -39.64
C GLU A 112 -40.74 -15.61 -39.13
N ALA A 113 -41.62 -15.17 -40.03
CA ALA A 113 -42.91 -14.57 -39.68
C ALA A 113 -43.86 -15.61 -39.06
N GLN A 114 -43.93 -16.82 -39.62
CA GLN A 114 -44.69 -17.94 -39.06
C GLN A 114 -44.17 -18.34 -37.68
N LYS A 115 -42.86 -18.54 -37.54
CA LYS A 115 -42.24 -18.89 -36.27
C LYS A 115 -42.47 -17.82 -35.20
N ALA A 116 -42.36 -16.55 -35.56
CA ALA A 116 -42.66 -15.46 -34.62
C ALA A 116 -44.14 -15.40 -34.24
N ALA A 117 -45.05 -15.62 -35.19
CA ALA A 117 -46.49 -15.68 -34.91
C ALA A 117 -46.86 -16.87 -34.01
N GLU A 118 -46.25 -18.05 -34.24
CA GLU A 118 -46.40 -19.23 -33.39
C GLU A 118 -45.89 -18.97 -31.98
N VAL A 119 -44.69 -18.40 -31.85
CA VAL A 119 -44.10 -18.01 -30.56
C VAL A 119 -44.99 -17.00 -29.84
N LYS A 120 -45.51 -15.99 -30.56
CA LYS A 120 -46.42 -14.97 -30.01
C LYS A 120 -47.74 -15.57 -29.53
N GLN A 121 -48.30 -16.54 -30.24
CA GLN A 121 -49.50 -17.27 -29.79
C GLN A 121 -49.25 -18.05 -28.49
N VAL A 122 -48.03 -18.56 -28.31
CA VAL A 122 -47.66 -19.36 -27.14
C VAL A 122 -47.26 -18.50 -25.94
N ILE A 123 -46.52 -17.40 -26.16
CA ILE A 123 -45.93 -16.57 -25.10
C ILE A 123 -46.86 -15.40 -24.70
N GLY A 124 -47.58 -14.81 -25.66
CA GLY A 124 -48.60 -13.78 -25.43
C GLY A 124 -48.09 -12.38 -25.05
N ASP A 125 -46.78 -12.18 -24.93
CA ASP A 125 -46.13 -10.90 -24.57
C ASP A 125 -45.02 -10.55 -25.57
N ASP A 126 -45.05 -9.33 -26.11
CA ASP A 126 -44.19 -8.90 -27.22
C ASP A 126 -42.71 -8.78 -26.82
N GLU A 127 -42.39 -8.38 -25.59
CA GLU A 127 -41.00 -8.30 -25.12
C GLU A 127 -40.43 -9.71 -24.85
N ALA A 128 -41.25 -10.60 -24.30
CA ALA A 128 -40.89 -12.00 -24.11
C ALA A 128 -40.74 -12.77 -25.44
N GLU A 129 -41.48 -12.38 -26.49
CA GLU A 129 -41.29 -12.89 -27.85
C GLU A 129 -39.87 -12.59 -28.36
N ASP A 130 -39.45 -11.33 -28.26
CA ASP A 130 -38.14 -10.89 -28.75
C ASP A 130 -36.98 -11.57 -27.99
N ASP A 131 -37.08 -11.65 -26.66
CA ASP A 131 -36.12 -12.40 -25.84
C ASP A 131 -36.04 -13.86 -26.28
N TYR A 132 -37.19 -14.53 -26.45
CA TYR A 132 -37.22 -15.93 -26.83
C TYR A 132 -36.69 -16.18 -28.25
N LEU A 133 -37.05 -15.34 -29.22
CA LEU A 133 -36.56 -15.45 -30.60
C LEU A 133 -35.03 -15.29 -30.66
N LYS A 134 -34.48 -14.44 -29.78
CA LYS A 134 -33.05 -14.16 -29.73
C LYS A 134 -32.26 -15.21 -28.95
N TYR A 135 -32.78 -15.66 -27.81
CA TYR A 135 -32.01 -16.46 -26.83
C TYR A 135 -32.60 -17.84 -26.54
N CYS A 136 -33.78 -18.17 -27.08
CA CYS A 136 -34.53 -19.40 -26.78
C CYS A 136 -34.91 -19.58 -25.29
N ILE A 137 -34.87 -18.48 -24.53
CA ILE A 137 -35.30 -18.30 -23.14
C ILE A 137 -35.83 -16.87 -23.04
N TYR A 138 -36.79 -16.61 -22.15
CA TYR A 138 -37.33 -15.26 -21.95
C TYR A 138 -37.64 -14.97 -20.50
N LEU A 139 -37.59 -13.70 -20.12
CA LEU A 139 -38.03 -13.22 -18.82
C LEU A 139 -39.50 -12.79 -18.92
N LYS A 140 -40.40 -13.49 -18.23
CA LYS A 140 -41.77 -13.01 -18.07
C LYS A 140 -41.78 -11.94 -16.98
N LYS A 141 -41.63 -10.66 -17.37
CA LYS A 141 -41.41 -9.53 -16.46
C LYS A 141 -42.52 -9.36 -15.41
N SER A 142 -43.77 -9.64 -15.77
CA SER A 142 -44.92 -9.59 -14.85
C SER A 142 -44.82 -10.57 -13.69
N GLU A 143 -44.07 -11.66 -13.85
CA GLU A 143 -43.85 -12.68 -12.81
C GLU A 143 -42.43 -12.63 -12.23
N GLY A 144 -41.47 -11.99 -12.92
CA GLY A 144 -40.05 -12.04 -12.52
C GLY A 144 -39.45 -13.43 -12.65
N VAL A 145 -39.89 -14.22 -13.63
CA VAL A 145 -39.50 -15.62 -13.82
C VAL A 145 -39.01 -15.88 -15.24
N TYR A 146 -37.89 -16.59 -15.37
CA TYR A 146 -37.43 -17.11 -16.66
C TYR A 146 -38.20 -18.36 -17.10
N TYR A 147 -38.54 -18.40 -18.39
CA TYR A 147 -39.22 -19.50 -19.06
C TYR A 147 -38.42 -19.98 -20.28
N SER A 148 -38.50 -21.28 -20.56
CA SER A 148 -38.11 -21.87 -21.83
C SER A 148 -39.22 -22.79 -22.33
N LEU A 149 -39.21 -23.17 -23.61
CA LEU A 149 -40.19 -24.12 -24.14
C LEU A 149 -39.68 -25.56 -23.97
N ASP A 150 -40.58 -26.48 -23.63
CA ASP A 150 -40.30 -27.91 -23.67
C ASP A 150 -40.30 -28.45 -25.12
N LEU A 151 -40.07 -29.76 -25.28
CA LEU A 151 -40.05 -30.42 -26.61
C LEU A 151 -41.40 -30.33 -27.36
N LYS A 152 -42.49 -30.01 -26.67
CA LYS A 152 -43.84 -29.86 -27.22
C LYS A 152 -44.19 -28.39 -27.46
N GLY A 153 -43.26 -27.47 -27.28
CA GLY A 153 -43.49 -26.03 -27.42
C GLY A 153 -44.25 -25.42 -26.25
N ILE A 154 -44.39 -26.12 -25.11
CA ILE A 154 -45.15 -25.63 -23.96
C ILE A 154 -44.23 -24.79 -23.06
N PRO A 155 -44.64 -23.57 -22.65
CA PRO A 155 -43.90 -22.76 -21.70
C PRO A 155 -43.66 -23.47 -20.37
N ARG A 156 -42.40 -23.53 -19.96
CA ARG A 156 -41.96 -24.14 -18.71
C ARG A 156 -41.10 -23.14 -17.92
N ALA A 157 -41.52 -22.83 -16.71
CA ALA A 157 -40.74 -22.01 -15.79
C ALA A 157 -39.43 -22.72 -15.43
N VAL A 158 -38.29 -22.08 -15.71
CA VAL A 158 -36.95 -22.60 -15.42
C VAL A 158 -36.35 -21.97 -14.16
N SER A 159 -37.01 -20.99 -13.56
CA SER A 159 -36.60 -20.33 -12.32
C SER A 159 -37.80 -19.97 -11.44
N ASN A 160 -37.56 -19.39 -10.27
CA ASN A 160 -38.53 -18.60 -9.49
C ASN A 160 -37.94 -17.21 -9.12
N PHE A 161 -37.01 -16.73 -9.94
CA PHE A 161 -36.28 -15.49 -9.72
C PHE A 161 -35.85 -14.91 -11.07
N LYS A 162 -35.61 -13.61 -11.09
CA LYS A 162 -34.89 -12.92 -12.16
C LYS A 162 -33.49 -12.55 -11.68
N MET A 163 -32.56 -12.38 -12.62
CA MET A 163 -31.20 -11.98 -12.27
C MET A 163 -30.61 -10.96 -13.24
N HIS A 164 -29.71 -10.12 -12.73
CA HIS A 164 -29.03 -9.11 -13.50
C HIS A 164 -27.54 -9.13 -13.16
N ILE A 165 -26.68 -9.32 -14.16
CA ILE A 165 -25.24 -9.32 -13.96
C ILE A 165 -24.78 -7.87 -13.87
N LEU A 166 -24.29 -7.49 -12.70
CA LEU A 166 -23.75 -6.15 -12.50
C LEU A 166 -22.38 -6.03 -13.16
N PHE A 167 -21.48 -6.96 -12.84
CA PHE A 167 -20.08 -6.90 -13.23
C PHE A 167 -19.49 -8.28 -13.47
N HIS A 168 -18.71 -8.40 -14.53
CA HIS A 168 -17.76 -9.47 -14.71
C HIS A 168 -16.41 -8.99 -14.17
N VAL A 169 -16.02 -9.54 -13.01
CA VAL A 169 -14.80 -9.17 -12.30
C VAL A 169 -13.71 -10.17 -12.66
N ASN A 170 -12.72 -9.69 -13.42
CA ASN A 170 -11.53 -10.47 -13.71
C ASN A 170 -10.48 -10.26 -12.60
N THR A 171 -10.14 -11.33 -11.89
CA THR A 171 -9.09 -11.34 -10.86
C THR A 171 -7.77 -11.92 -11.36
N SER A 172 -7.80 -12.87 -12.30
CA SER A 172 -6.64 -13.39 -13.04
C SER A 172 -7.11 -14.17 -14.28
N ASP A 173 -6.16 -14.61 -15.13
CA ASP A 173 -6.46 -15.43 -16.31
C ASP A 173 -7.16 -16.77 -15.97
N GLN A 174 -7.11 -17.22 -14.71
CA GLN A 174 -7.71 -18.47 -14.24
C GLN A 174 -8.88 -18.28 -13.27
N GLU A 175 -9.07 -17.07 -12.73
CA GLU A 175 -10.09 -16.77 -11.73
C GLU A 175 -10.89 -15.53 -12.16
N ALA A 176 -12.14 -15.75 -12.51
CA ALA A 176 -13.11 -14.71 -12.77
C ALA A 176 -14.45 -15.07 -12.16
N TYR A 177 -15.12 -14.06 -11.63
CA TYR A 177 -16.44 -14.21 -11.04
C TYR A 177 -17.37 -13.08 -11.47
N ARG A 178 -18.67 -13.33 -11.32
CA ARG A 178 -19.72 -12.36 -11.62
C ARG A 178 -20.41 -11.94 -10.34
N LEU A 179 -20.60 -10.64 -10.22
CA LEU A 179 -21.49 -10.06 -9.21
C LEU A 179 -22.87 -9.95 -9.83
N ILE A 180 -23.84 -10.63 -9.24
CA ILE A 180 -25.18 -10.77 -9.80
C ILE A 180 -26.20 -10.37 -8.74
N ILE A 181 -27.18 -9.54 -9.12
CA ILE A 181 -28.39 -9.33 -8.33
C ILE A 181 -29.39 -10.41 -8.70
N ILE A 182 -29.94 -11.10 -7.71
CA ILE A 182 -31.07 -12.02 -7.86
C ILE A 182 -32.27 -11.49 -7.08
N GLU A 183 -33.45 -11.52 -7.69
CA GLU A 183 -34.71 -11.13 -7.06
C GLU A 183 -35.72 -12.25 -7.25
N ASN A 184 -36.24 -12.83 -6.17
CA ASN A 184 -37.23 -13.89 -6.27
C ASN A 184 -38.65 -13.35 -6.50
N ILE A 185 -39.60 -14.25 -6.75
CA ILE A 185 -41.04 -13.91 -6.93
C ILE A 185 -41.70 -13.20 -5.73
N PHE A 186 -41.04 -13.13 -4.56
CA PHE A 186 -41.53 -12.40 -3.38
C PHE A 186 -40.92 -10.99 -3.26
N GLY A 187 -40.14 -10.55 -4.25
CA GLY A 187 -39.43 -9.27 -4.23
C GLY A 187 -38.22 -9.25 -3.30
N LEU A 188 -37.74 -10.42 -2.84
CA LEU A 188 -36.52 -10.48 -2.03
C LEU A 188 -35.30 -10.38 -2.94
N GLU A 189 -34.55 -9.30 -2.79
CA GLU A 189 -33.30 -9.06 -3.51
C GLU A 189 -32.08 -9.56 -2.73
N ARG A 190 -31.12 -10.18 -3.42
CA ARG A 190 -29.81 -10.57 -2.89
C ARG A 190 -28.72 -10.30 -3.92
N VAL A 191 -27.54 -9.88 -3.47
CA VAL A 191 -26.35 -9.85 -4.32
C VAL A 191 -25.52 -11.09 -4.05
N ILE A 192 -25.19 -11.81 -5.12
CA ILE A 192 -24.36 -13.02 -5.06
C ILE A 192 -23.07 -12.82 -5.84
N ASN A 193 -22.04 -13.53 -5.38
CA ASN A 193 -20.83 -13.76 -6.14
C ASN A 193 -20.89 -15.19 -6.69
N ILE A 194 -20.78 -15.34 -8.01
CA ILE A 194 -20.69 -16.65 -8.67
C ILE A 194 -19.40 -16.76 -9.48
N ASN A 195 -18.61 -17.79 -9.18
CA ASN A 195 -17.43 -18.12 -9.98
C ASN A 195 -17.84 -18.58 -11.37
N THR A 196 -16.97 -18.38 -12.37
CA THR A 196 -17.27 -18.78 -13.75
C THR A 196 -17.64 -20.27 -13.85
N ASP A 197 -16.91 -21.14 -13.17
CA ASP A 197 -17.19 -22.58 -13.16
C ASP A 197 -18.56 -22.95 -12.59
N ASP A 198 -19.02 -22.20 -11.58
CA ASP A 198 -20.34 -22.40 -10.97
C ASP A 198 -21.47 -21.91 -11.87
N PHE A 199 -21.17 -21.03 -12.84
CA PHE A 199 -22.17 -20.51 -13.76
C PHE A 199 -22.29 -21.33 -15.05
N VAL A 200 -21.37 -22.27 -15.31
CA VAL A 200 -21.34 -23.09 -16.53
C VAL A 200 -22.16 -24.39 -16.41
N SER A 201 -22.29 -24.96 -15.20
CA SER A 201 -23.12 -26.17 -15.00
C SER A 201 -24.34 -25.89 -14.12
N ALA A 202 -25.49 -26.41 -14.53
CA ALA A 202 -26.75 -26.30 -13.81
C ALA A 202 -26.67 -26.94 -12.41
N GLY A 203 -25.84 -27.98 -12.23
CA GLY A 203 -25.65 -28.64 -10.95
C GLY A 203 -24.97 -27.73 -9.91
N THR A 204 -23.87 -27.09 -10.30
CA THR A 204 -23.13 -26.14 -9.45
C THR A 204 -23.91 -24.83 -9.28
N PHE A 205 -24.53 -24.32 -10.34
CA PHE A 205 -25.41 -23.16 -10.32
C PHE A 205 -26.56 -23.34 -9.32
N LYS A 206 -27.26 -24.48 -9.36
CA LYS A 206 -28.34 -24.81 -8.40
C LYS A 206 -27.87 -24.71 -6.95
N LYS A 207 -26.66 -25.17 -6.64
CA LYS A 207 -26.11 -25.10 -5.28
C LYS A 207 -25.86 -23.66 -4.84
N VAL A 208 -25.29 -22.83 -5.71
CA VAL A 208 -25.02 -21.41 -5.41
C VAL A 208 -26.33 -20.65 -5.16
N ILE A 209 -27.31 -20.84 -6.02
CA ILE A 209 -28.62 -20.18 -5.94
C ILE A 209 -29.41 -20.65 -4.70
N ALA A 210 -29.48 -21.97 -4.46
CA ALA A 210 -30.24 -22.51 -3.33
C ALA A 210 -29.68 -22.10 -1.97
N ARG A 211 -28.37 -21.81 -1.85
CA ARG A 211 -27.76 -21.28 -0.62
C ARG A 211 -28.31 -19.90 -0.21
N GLN A 212 -28.94 -19.17 -1.13
CA GLN A 212 -29.52 -17.85 -0.85
C GLN A 212 -30.94 -17.92 -0.27
N GLY A 213 -31.47 -19.12 -0.06
CA GLY A 213 -32.83 -19.33 0.46
C GLY A 213 -33.82 -19.68 -0.65
N ASN A 214 -34.93 -18.94 -0.74
CA ASN A 214 -36.02 -19.26 -1.67
C ASN A 214 -35.74 -18.81 -3.12
N TYR A 215 -34.69 -19.39 -3.69
CA TYR A 215 -34.29 -19.25 -5.08
C TYR A 215 -34.06 -20.65 -5.65
N LEU A 216 -34.77 -20.97 -6.73
CA LEU A 216 -34.88 -22.30 -7.32
C LEU A 216 -34.62 -22.22 -8.81
N TRP A 217 -33.53 -22.84 -9.26
CA TRP A 217 -33.30 -23.12 -10.67
C TRP A 217 -33.89 -24.50 -11.02
N LYS A 218 -34.88 -24.49 -11.92
CA LYS A 218 -35.60 -25.66 -12.44
C LYS A 218 -35.11 -26.07 -13.85
N GLY A 219 -34.25 -25.26 -14.47
CA GLY A 219 -33.67 -25.52 -15.79
C GLY A 219 -32.63 -26.64 -15.81
N GLN A 220 -32.33 -27.09 -17.03
CA GLN A 220 -31.22 -27.98 -17.38
C GLN A 220 -30.00 -27.16 -17.86
N ASP A 221 -28.88 -27.81 -18.15
CA ASP A 221 -27.67 -27.13 -18.67
C ASP A 221 -27.96 -26.34 -19.95
N THR A 222 -28.79 -26.88 -20.84
CA THR A 222 -29.22 -26.19 -22.06
C THR A 222 -29.98 -24.89 -21.78
N ASP A 223 -30.74 -24.83 -20.69
CA ASP A 223 -31.46 -23.60 -20.30
C ASP A 223 -30.49 -22.59 -19.68
N LEU A 224 -29.48 -23.07 -18.95
CA LEU A 224 -28.47 -22.21 -18.32
C LEU A 224 -27.59 -21.55 -19.37
N VAL A 225 -27.16 -22.28 -20.40
CA VAL A 225 -26.39 -21.72 -21.53
C VAL A 225 -27.17 -20.62 -22.24
N LYS A 226 -28.49 -20.78 -22.44
CA LYS A 226 -29.35 -19.75 -23.02
C LYS A 226 -29.46 -18.52 -22.11
N LEU A 227 -29.62 -18.75 -20.80
CA LEU A 227 -29.63 -17.67 -19.80
C LEU A 227 -28.30 -16.91 -19.80
N GLN A 228 -27.17 -17.61 -19.94
CA GLN A 228 -25.86 -16.98 -20.08
C GLN A 228 -25.78 -16.12 -21.34
N ASP A 229 -26.18 -16.61 -22.52
CA ASP A 229 -26.12 -15.81 -23.75
C ASP A 229 -27.00 -14.54 -23.66
N MET A 230 -28.14 -14.63 -22.97
CA MET A 230 -28.99 -13.47 -22.70
C MET A 230 -28.32 -12.46 -21.77
N LEU A 231 -27.75 -12.90 -20.65
CA LEU A 231 -27.25 -12.00 -19.60
C LEU A 231 -25.83 -11.48 -19.86
N GLN A 232 -24.96 -12.30 -20.45
CA GLN A 232 -23.53 -11.97 -20.59
C GLN A 232 -23.28 -10.88 -21.64
N ARG A 233 -24.20 -10.67 -22.59
CA ARG A 233 -24.09 -9.60 -23.59
C ARG A 233 -24.23 -8.19 -23.00
N GLU A 234 -24.83 -8.08 -21.83
CA GLU A 234 -24.99 -6.82 -21.11
C GLU A 234 -23.87 -6.59 -20.08
N GLU A 235 -22.93 -7.53 -19.97
CA GLU A 235 -21.81 -7.43 -19.04
C GLU A 235 -20.90 -6.27 -19.39
N LYS A 236 -20.56 -5.50 -18.36
CA LYS A 236 -19.53 -4.48 -18.44
C LYS A 236 -18.22 -5.07 -17.90
N PRO A 237 -17.17 -5.18 -18.74
CA PRO A 237 -15.87 -5.62 -18.27
C PRO A 237 -15.40 -4.76 -17.10
N THR A 238 -15.00 -5.41 -16.02
CA THR A 238 -14.62 -4.73 -14.78
C THR A 238 -13.34 -5.34 -14.23
N THR A 239 -12.36 -4.49 -13.94
CA THR A 239 -11.07 -4.90 -13.38
C THR A 239 -11.08 -4.69 -11.88
N MET A 240 -10.69 -5.70 -11.11
CA MET A 240 -10.54 -5.54 -9.66
C MET A 240 -9.31 -4.70 -9.33
N VAL A 241 -9.47 -3.72 -8.44
CA VAL A 241 -8.34 -3.04 -7.80
C VAL A 241 -7.81 -3.95 -6.70
N LYS A 242 -6.74 -4.69 -7.00
CA LYS A 242 -6.15 -5.69 -6.08
C LYS A 242 -5.55 -5.06 -4.82
N ASN A 243 -4.93 -3.89 -4.96
CA ASN A 243 -4.24 -3.18 -3.90
C ASN A 243 -4.65 -1.71 -3.92
N LEU A 244 -4.88 -1.12 -2.75
CA LEU A 244 -5.12 0.31 -2.61
C LEU A 244 -3.79 1.08 -2.65
N GLY A 245 -3.87 2.38 -2.93
CA GLY A 245 -2.71 3.24 -3.20
C GLY A 245 -2.39 3.38 -4.68
N PHE A 246 -1.13 3.64 -5.02
CA PHE A 246 -0.77 4.01 -6.40
C PHE A 246 -0.86 2.84 -7.39
N ASN A 247 -1.60 3.04 -8.49
CA ASN A 247 -1.69 2.12 -9.62
C ASN A 247 -0.96 2.69 -10.83
N LYS A 248 0.20 2.11 -11.14
CA LYS A 248 1.05 2.56 -12.26
C LYS A 248 0.41 2.36 -13.63
N ARG A 249 -0.35 1.26 -13.83
CA ARG A 249 -0.89 0.89 -15.15
C ARG A 249 -1.93 1.88 -15.63
N HIS A 250 -2.78 2.35 -14.73
CA HIS A 250 -3.90 3.26 -15.04
C HIS A 250 -3.69 4.68 -14.49
N ASN A 251 -2.54 4.93 -13.88
CA ASN A 251 -2.11 6.21 -13.32
C ASN A 251 -3.16 6.87 -12.40
N PHE A 252 -3.66 6.11 -11.43
CA PHE A 252 -4.53 6.61 -10.37
C PHE A 252 -3.97 6.25 -8.98
N TYR A 253 -4.48 6.92 -7.95
CA TYR A 253 -4.30 6.51 -6.56
C TYR A 253 -5.64 6.04 -5.97
N ALA A 254 -5.70 4.79 -5.52
CA ALA A 254 -6.91 4.15 -5.06
C ALA A 254 -7.11 4.32 -3.54
N PHE A 255 -8.30 4.77 -3.17
CA PHE A 255 -8.86 4.73 -1.83
C PHE A 255 -10.04 3.75 -1.81
N SER A 256 -10.46 3.27 -0.63
CA SER A 256 -11.59 2.35 -0.56
C SER A 256 -12.92 2.96 -1.02
N ASN A 257 -13.03 4.29 -1.05
CA ASN A 257 -14.18 5.05 -1.52
C ASN A 257 -14.01 5.69 -2.91
N GLY A 258 -12.94 5.38 -3.65
CA GLY A 258 -12.80 5.83 -5.03
C GLY A 258 -11.37 5.93 -5.53
N LEU A 259 -11.22 6.45 -6.75
CA LEU A 259 -9.94 6.59 -7.43
C LEU A 259 -9.64 8.07 -7.67
N TYR A 260 -8.47 8.54 -7.22
CA TYR A 260 -7.94 9.81 -7.67
C TYR A 260 -7.18 9.61 -8.97
N ASP A 261 -7.72 10.07 -10.09
CA ASP A 261 -7.08 10.02 -11.41
C ASP A 261 -6.01 11.11 -11.50
N LEU A 262 -4.74 10.72 -11.63
CA LEU A 262 -3.63 11.68 -11.68
C LEU A 262 -3.55 12.41 -13.03
N ASN A 263 -4.09 11.83 -14.11
CA ASN A 263 -4.05 12.47 -15.43
C ASN A 263 -5.00 13.67 -15.45
N ASN A 264 -6.22 13.47 -14.98
CA ASN A 264 -7.27 14.50 -14.96
C ASN A 264 -7.34 15.26 -13.64
N LYS A 265 -6.51 14.91 -12.65
CA LYS A 265 -6.45 15.48 -11.30
C LYS A 265 -7.82 15.51 -10.62
N LYS A 266 -8.59 14.43 -10.78
CA LYS A 266 -9.99 14.36 -10.35
C LYS A 266 -10.26 13.12 -9.50
N MET A 267 -11.05 13.30 -8.45
CA MET A 267 -11.59 12.18 -7.67
C MET A 267 -12.80 11.56 -8.38
N LEU A 268 -12.76 10.24 -8.53
CA LEU A 268 -13.83 9.40 -9.08
C LEU A 268 -14.36 8.52 -7.94
N GLU A 269 -15.59 8.78 -7.51
CA GLU A 269 -16.21 8.06 -6.39
C GLU A 269 -16.68 6.66 -6.80
N ILE A 270 -16.71 5.74 -5.84
CA ILE A 270 -17.40 4.45 -6.01
C ILE A 270 -18.92 4.64 -6.00
N ASP A 271 -19.62 3.77 -6.73
CA ASP A 271 -21.06 3.57 -6.52
C ASP A 271 -21.34 2.64 -5.32
N SER A 272 -22.63 2.37 -5.05
CA SER A 272 -23.06 1.50 -3.93
C SER A 272 -22.54 0.07 -3.99
N TYR A 273 -22.08 -0.37 -5.16
CA TYR A 273 -21.51 -1.69 -5.37
C TYR A 273 -19.99 -1.68 -5.37
N GLY A 274 -19.35 -0.53 -5.13
CA GLY A 274 -17.89 -0.42 -5.10
C GLY A 274 -17.27 -0.15 -6.46
N ILE A 275 -18.02 0.40 -7.42
CA ILE A 275 -17.56 0.49 -8.81
C ILE A 275 -17.25 1.92 -9.20
N VAL A 276 -16.11 2.09 -9.85
CA VAL A 276 -15.68 3.36 -10.42
C VAL A 276 -15.69 3.23 -11.94
N LYS A 277 -16.53 4.05 -12.58
CA LYS A 277 -16.64 4.11 -14.04
C LYS A 277 -15.71 5.22 -14.55
N THR A 278 -14.83 4.89 -15.48
CA THR A 278 -13.90 5.84 -16.08
C THR A 278 -13.65 5.53 -17.55
N LYS A 279 -12.71 6.24 -18.16
CA LYS A 279 -12.22 5.98 -19.51
C LYS A 279 -10.73 5.69 -19.48
N ASP A 280 -10.26 4.83 -20.38
CA ASP A 280 -8.84 4.65 -20.61
C ASP A 280 -8.25 5.84 -21.41
N PHE A 281 -6.94 5.76 -21.72
CA PHE A 281 -6.24 6.80 -22.48
C PHE A 281 -6.75 6.96 -23.92
N GLU A 282 -7.41 5.95 -24.48
CA GLU A 282 -8.01 5.97 -25.82
C GLU A 282 -9.47 6.47 -25.79
N GLY A 283 -10.02 6.71 -24.59
CA GLY A 283 -11.38 7.17 -24.38
C GLY A 283 -12.42 6.05 -24.27
N ASN A 284 -12.01 4.78 -24.28
CA ASN A 284 -12.89 3.63 -24.13
C ASN A 284 -13.36 3.50 -22.68
N ALA A 285 -14.61 3.07 -22.48
CA ALA A 285 -15.15 2.89 -21.14
C ALA A 285 -14.46 1.72 -20.41
N ILE A 286 -13.97 1.98 -19.19
CA ILE A 286 -13.39 0.98 -18.30
C ILE A 286 -13.97 1.12 -16.90
N ASN A 287 -14.20 -0.02 -16.24
CA ASN A 287 -14.73 -0.05 -14.88
C ASN A 287 -13.72 -0.69 -13.93
N PHE A 288 -13.62 -0.12 -12.73
CA PHE A 288 -12.82 -0.65 -11.64
C PHE A 288 -13.71 -1.06 -10.48
N PHE A 289 -13.40 -2.21 -9.86
CA PHE A 289 -14.10 -2.69 -8.67
C PHE A 289 -13.21 -2.58 -7.42
N ILE A 290 -13.74 -1.94 -6.39
CA ILE A 290 -13.16 -1.76 -5.07
C ILE A 290 -14.13 -2.37 -4.05
N PRO A 291 -13.81 -3.56 -3.48
CA PRO A 291 -14.78 -4.32 -2.71
C PRO A 291 -15.04 -3.75 -1.31
N ALA A 292 -14.08 -3.01 -0.73
CA ALA A 292 -14.04 -2.72 0.70
C ALA A 292 -15.30 -2.04 1.26
N LEU A 293 -15.91 -1.13 0.49
CA LEU A 293 -17.14 -0.41 0.87
C LEU A 293 -18.38 -0.83 0.07
N SER A 294 -18.29 -1.96 -0.65
CA SER A 294 -19.40 -2.49 -1.42
C SER A 294 -20.50 -3.01 -0.49
N LYS A 295 -21.76 -2.67 -0.77
CA LYS A 295 -22.92 -3.21 -0.02
C LYS A 295 -23.00 -4.74 -0.05
N ILE A 296 -22.33 -5.38 -1.02
CA ILE A 296 -22.22 -6.84 -1.17
C ILE A 296 -21.59 -7.50 0.06
N PHE A 297 -20.71 -6.78 0.76
CA PHE A 297 -20.01 -7.27 1.94
C PHE A 297 -20.45 -6.54 3.21
N ALA A 298 -21.61 -5.87 3.21
CA ALA A 298 -22.12 -5.12 4.36
C ALA A 298 -22.26 -6.00 5.62
N ASP A 299 -22.72 -7.24 5.46
CA ASP A 299 -22.91 -8.20 6.57
C ASP A 299 -21.59 -8.86 7.03
N LYS A 300 -20.46 -8.52 6.41
CA LYS A 300 -19.13 -9.09 6.71
C LYS A 300 -18.21 -7.99 7.21
N GLU A 301 -18.39 -7.57 8.46
CA GLU A 301 -17.64 -6.46 9.05
C GLU A 301 -16.12 -6.69 9.01
N ASP A 302 -15.66 -7.91 9.32
CA ASP A 302 -14.24 -8.27 9.34
C ASP A 302 -13.57 -8.31 7.96
N MET A 303 -14.36 -8.45 6.89
CA MET A 303 -13.82 -8.53 5.54
C MET A 303 -13.32 -7.15 5.10
N TYR A 304 -12.13 -7.09 4.53
CA TYR A 304 -11.49 -5.85 4.07
C TYR A 304 -11.33 -4.79 5.16
N SER A 305 -11.27 -5.15 6.45
CA SER A 305 -11.23 -4.23 7.58
C SER A 305 -10.15 -3.13 7.45
N ASN A 306 -8.94 -3.51 7.04
CA ASN A 306 -7.84 -2.57 6.79
C ASN A 306 -8.10 -1.66 5.57
N ASP A 307 -8.68 -2.20 4.49
CA ASP A 307 -8.96 -1.43 3.28
C ASP A 307 -10.07 -0.39 3.54
N LYS A 308 -11.09 -0.75 4.35
CA LYS A 308 -12.15 0.17 4.80
C LYS A 308 -11.59 1.40 5.51
N LYS A 309 -10.49 1.24 6.26
CA LYS A 309 -9.77 2.33 6.93
C LYS A 309 -8.97 3.19 5.95
N PHE A 310 -8.45 2.62 4.86
CA PHE A 310 -7.69 3.33 3.81
C PHE A 310 -8.65 4.07 2.86
N LYS A 311 -9.13 5.24 3.27
CA LYS A 311 -10.20 5.98 2.56
C LYS A 311 -9.90 7.47 2.45
N LEU A 312 -10.43 8.10 1.41
CA LEU A 312 -10.40 9.56 1.28
C LEU A 312 -11.43 10.20 2.22
N MET A 313 -10.93 10.86 3.25
CA MET A 313 -11.62 11.76 4.15
C MET A 313 -11.24 13.21 3.82
N ILE A 314 -12.25 14.07 3.63
CA ILE A 314 -12.10 15.49 3.31
C ILE A 314 -12.26 16.31 4.61
N GLY A 315 -11.15 16.82 5.14
CA GLY A 315 -11.15 17.75 6.27
C GLY A 315 -10.94 19.21 5.84
N LYS A 316 -10.79 20.10 6.83
CA LYS A 316 -10.56 21.55 6.59
C LYS A 316 -9.09 21.97 6.63
N ALA A 317 -8.23 21.14 7.21
CA ALA A 317 -6.83 21.46 7.41
C ALA A 317 -6.11 21.71 6.08
N LYS A 318 -5.18 22.66 6.07
CA LYS A 318 -4.18 22.81 5.00
C LYS A 318 -2.90 22.08 5.36
N PHE A 319 -2.11 21.71 4.35
CA PHE A 319 -0.87 20.96 4.57
C PHE A 319 0.10 21.72 5.50
N GLY A 320 0.30 23.02 5.29
CA GLY A 320 1.17 23.85 6.14
C GLY A 320 0.69 23.99 7.59
N GLU A 321 -0.63 24.01 7.82
CA GLU A 321 -1.21 24.07 9.17
C GLU A 321 -0.99 22.75 9.92
N TRP A 322 -1.16 21.63 9.20
CA TRP A 322 -0.89 20.30 9.74
C TRP A 322 0.61 20.12 10.04
N THR A 323 1.52 20.48 9.12
CA THR A 323 2.97 20.31 9.35
C THR A 323 3.46 21.15 10.53
N ASP A 324 2.99 22.39 10.68
CA ASP A 324 3.29 23.25 11.83
C ASP A 324 2.84 22.60 13.14
N LEU A 325 1.58 22.18 13.23
CA LEU A 325 1.05 21.55 14.44
C LEU A 325 1.73 20.22 14.75
N PHE A 326 2.00 19.40 13.74
CA PHE A 326 2.71 18.12 13.88
C PHE A 326 4.14 18.32 14.41
N CYS A 327 4.86 19.34 13.91
CA CYS A 327 6.18 19.70 14.43
C CYS A 327 6.11 20.26 15.86
N LYS A 328 5.08 21.03 16.22
CA LYS A 328 4.89 21.51 17.60
C LYS A 328 4.67 20.37 18.60
N VAL A 329 3.97 19.30 18.19
CA VAL A 329 3.66 18.15 19.04
C VAL A 329 4.86 17.18 19.18
N PHE A 330 5.58 16.93 18.08
CA PHE A 330 6.64 15.91 18.02
C PHE A 330 8.05 16.47 17.89
N GLY A 331 8.21 17.79 17.89
CA GLY A 331 9.49 18.48 17.79
C GLY A 331 10.28 18.09 16.54
N MET A 332 11.57 17.87 16.72
CA MET A 332 12.50 17.44 15.67
C MET A 332 12.08 16.10 15.04
N ASN A 333 11.53 15.16 15.81
CA ASN A 333 11.03 13.89 15.26
C ASN A 333 9.83 14.11 14.32
N GLY A 334 9.03 15.16 14.56
CA GLY A 334 7.94 15.56 13.68
C GLY A 334 8.44 15.92 12.26
N ARG A 335 9.59 16.61 12.16
CA ARG A 335 10.22 16.96 10.88
C ARG A 335 10.60 15.70 10.09
N ILE A 336 11.20 14.71 10.76
CA ILE A 336 11.54 13.41 10.15
C ILE A 336 10.28 12.67 9.73
N GLY A 337 9.24 12.65 10.57
CA GLY A 337 7.96 12.01 10.24
C GLY A 337 7.33 12.58 8.97
N ILE A 338 7.32 13.91 8.82
CA ILE A 338 6.82 14.59 7.62
C ILE A 338 7.64 14.18 6.39
N ALA A 339 8.97 14.27 6.45
CA ALA A 339 9.84 13.90 5.34
C ALA A 339 9.66 12.43 4.92
N TYR A 340 9.52 11.52 5.90
CA TYR A 340 9.37 10.09 5.63
C TYR A 340 8.01 9.78 5.01
N TYR A 341 6.95 10.43 5.51
CA TYR A 341 5.62 10.37 4.90
C TYR A 341 5.66 10.81 3.43
N LEU A 342 6.29 11.95 3.12
CA LEU A 342 6.44 12.42 1.74
C LEU A 342 7.19 11.41 0.88
N CYS A 343 8.28 10.83 1.38
CA CYS A 343 9.01 9.78 0.68
C CYS A 343 8.13 8.53 0.44
N SER A 344 7.31 8.14 1.41
CA SER A 344 6.44 6.97 1.30
C SER A 344 5.40 7.09 0.18
N LEU A 345 4.90 8.30 -0.08
CA LEU A 345 3.88 8.56 -1.10
C LEU A 345 4.39 8.39 -2.53
N PHE A 346 5.71 8.53 -2.73
CA PHE A 346 6.38 8.36 -4.03
C PHE A 346 7.41 7.23 -4.01
N SER A 347 7.19 6.27 -3.12
CA SER A 347 8.19 5.26 -2.79
C SER A 347 8.61 4.40 -4.00
N ASP A 348 7.73 4.20 -4.99
CA ASP A 348 8.04 3.49 -6.23
C ASP A 348 9.07 4.22 -7.10
N VAL A 349 9.03 5.55 -7.15
CA VAL A 349 10.03 6.38 -7.85
C VAL A 349 11.34 6.35 -7.08
N ILE A 350 11.27 6.63 -5.78
CA ILE A 350 12.44 6.73 -4.90
C ILE A 350 13.20 5.40 -4.87
N PHE A 351 12.49 4.28 -4.72
CA PHE A 351 13.08 2.94 -4.72
C PHE A 351 13.90 2.67 -5.99
N LYS A 352 13.38 3.07 -7.16
CA LYS A 352 14.11 2.92 -8.42
C LYS A 352 15.36 3.80 -8.45
N SER A 353 15.25 5.07 -8.03
CA SER A 353 16.35 6.03 -8.04
C SER A 353 17.47 5.70 -7.05
N MET A 354 17.15 5.01 -5.95
CA MET A 354 18.11 4.59 -4.92
C MET A 354 18.74 3.20 -5.18
N GLY A 355 18.63 2.68 -6.41
CA GLY A 355 19.20 1.38 -6.77
C GLY A 355 18.49 0.21 -6.11
N ALA A 356 17.15 0.22 -6.13
CA ALA A 356 16.27 -0.80 -5.56
C ALA A 356 16.37 -0.92 -4.03
N ARG A 357 16.37 0.23 -3.34
CA ARG A 357 16.45 0.32 -1.88
C ARG A 357 15.49 1.37 -1.34
N PHE A 358 14.87 1.09 -0.19
CA PHE A 358 14.04 2.07 0.52
C PHE A 358 14.19 1.88 2.04
N PRO A 359 14.69 2.90 2.78
CA PRO A 359 14.99 2.77 4.20
C PRO A 359 13.76 2.57 5.10
N ILE A 360 14.01 1.89 6.21
CA ILE A 360 13.04 1.69 7.29
C ILE A 360 13.20 2.82 8.30
N LEU A 361 12.14 3.56 8.60
CA LEU A 361 12.18 4.53 9.70
C LEU A 361 12.08 3.76 11.03
N PHE A 362 13.06 3.91 11.92
CA PHE A 362 13.09 3.22 13.21
C PHE A 362 12.79 4.19 14.36
N ALA A 363 11.62 4.05 14.98
CA ALA A 363 11.21 4.83 16.14
C ALA A 363 11.54 4.09 17.46
N TYR A 364 12.63 4.52 18.09
CA TYR A 364 13.13 3.96 19.34
C TYR A 364 12.68 4.77 20.56
N GLY A 365 12.29 4.09 21.64
CA GLY A 365 12.13 4.75 22.95
C GLY A 365 11.30 3.97 23.95
N LYS A 366 11.31 4.42 25.21
CA LYS A 366 10.55 3.80 26.30
C LYS A 366 9.04 3.81 26.03
N ARG A 367 8.30 2.95 26.72
CA ARG A 367 6.83 3.01 26.69
C ARG A 367 6.36 4.39 27.18
N GLY A 368 5.38 4.99 26.48
CA GLY A 368 4.85 6.31 26.82
C GLY A 368 5.65 7.51 26.30
N SER A 369 6.73 7.31 25.54
CA SER A 369 7.55 8.42 25.02
C SER A 369 6.94 9.18 23.83
N GLY A 370 5.80 8.71 23.30
CA GLY A 370 5.11 9.31 22.15
C GLY A 370 5.46 8.71 20.78
N LYS A 371 6.32 7.67 20.71
CA LYS A 371 6.71 7.01 19.45
C LYS A 371 5.50 6.51 18.63
N GLY A 372 4.66 5.66 19.23
CA GLY A 372 3.50 5.08 18.55
C GLY A 372 2.44 6.14 18.23
N THR A 373 2.33 7.17 19.07
CA THR A 373 1.46 8.32 18.83
C THR A 373 1.83 9.04 17.54
N MET A 374 3.12 9.34 17.33
CA MET A 374 3.58 10.00 16.11
C MET A 374 3.28 9.16 14.86
N VAL A 375 3.54 7.84 14.93
CA VAL A 375 3.29 6.94 13.81
C VAL A 375 1.79 6.85 13.50
N GLN A 376 0.95 6.72 14.51
CA GLN A 376 -0.51 6.73 14.35
C GLN A 376 -1.02 8.02 13.74
N SER A 377 -0.54 9.17 14.23
CA SER A 377 -0.87 10.49 13.69
C SER A 377 -0.48 10.61 12.21
N MET A 378 0.72 10.13 11.84
CA MET A 378 1.15 10.10 10.44
C MET A 378 0.27 9.21 9.56
N LEU A 379 -0.19 8.06 10.06
CA LEU A 379 -1.04 7.12 9.31
C LEU A 379 -2.43 7.69 8.97
N THR A 380 -2.90 8.74 9.66
CA THR A 380 -4.19 9.40 9.36
C THR A 380 -4.22 10.11 7.99
N LEU A 381 -3.05 10.35 7.39
CA LEU A 381 -2.95 10.88 6.03
C LEU A 381 -3.41 9.86 4.98
N PHE A 382 -3.55 8.58 5.32
CA PHE A 382 -4.08 7.55 4.41
C PHE A 382 -5.57 7.22 4.66
N GLY A 383 -6.22 7.92 5.60
CA GLY A 383 -7.60 7.72 5.99
C GLY A 383 -7.74 7.54 7.51
N GLU A 384 -8.48 6.53 7.94
CA GLU A 384 -8.45 6.10 9.32
C GLU A 384 -7.12 5.40 9.62
N LYS A 385 -6.55 5.66 10.80
CA LYS A 385 -5.27 5.08 11.20
C LYS A 385 -5.33 3.55 11.19
N GLN A 386 -4.36 2.93 10.53
CA GLN A 386 -4.17 1.48 10.52
C GLN A 386 -3.66 1.00 11.88
N ASP A 387 -3.98 -0.25 12.23
CA ASP A 387 -3.44 -0.89 13.42
C ASP A 387 -2.00 -1.34 13.17
N GLN A 388 -1.17 -1.32 14.22
CA GLN A 388 0.19 -1.86 14.16
C GLN A 388 0.22 -3.36 13.98
N ILE A 389 1.30 -3.85 13.38
CA ILE A 389 1.62 -5.26 13.30
C ILE A 389 2.61 -5.59 14.43
N MET A 390 2.15 -6.35 15.41
CA MET A 390 2.96 -6.74 16.56
C MET A 390 3.94 -7.86 16.19
N LEU A 391 5.25 -7.58 16.24
CA LEU A 391 6.30 -8.55 15.92
C LEU A 391 6.53 -9.58 17.04
N GLY A 392 6.34 -9.20 18.31
CA GLY A 392 6.71 -10.00 19.48
C GLY A 392 5.71 -11.04 19.98
N GLY A 393 4.53 -11.22 19.35
CA GLY A 393 3.45 -12.05 19.91
C GLY A 393 2.74 -12.99 18.94
N SER A 394 2.29 -12.50 17.78
CA SER A 394 1.30 -13.21 16.96
C SER A 394 1.50 -13.09 15.44
N SER A 395 2.42 -12.24 14.97
CA SER A 395 2.66 -12.05 13.54
C SER A 395 3.79 -12.92 13.03
N THR A 396 3.53 -13.74 12.02
CA THR A 396 4.59 -14.49 11.31
C THR A 396 5.28 -13.60 10.27
N ALA A 397 6.48 -13.99 9.85
CA ALA A 397 7.18 -13.38 8.71
C ALA A 397 6.27 -13.25 7.47
N VAL A 398 5.55 -14.32 7.13
CA VAL A 398 4.61 -14.32 6.00
C VAL A 398 3.46 -13.34 6.23
N GLY A 399 2.95 -13.27 7.47
CA GLY A 399 1.83 -12.41 7.85
C GLY A 399 2.13 -10.93 7.64
N PHE A 400 3.25 -10.43 8.17
CA PHE A 400 3.57 -9.01 8.01
C PHE A 400 4.03 -8.68 6.57
N MET A 401 4.72 -9.58 5.87
CA MET A 401 5.10 -9.36 4.46
C MET A 401 3.87 -9.21 3.55
N ARG A 402 2.79 -9.96 3.82
CA ARG A 402 1.50 -9.76 3.13
C ARG A 402 0.89 -8.39 3.42
N LYS A 403 1.04 -7.87 4.64
CA LYS A 403 0.56 -6.52 4.98
C LYS A 403 1.39 -5.44 4.29
N MET A 404 2.71 -5.61 4.18
CA MET A 404 3.59 -4.74 3.41
C MET A 404 3.24 -4.69 1.91
N ALA A 405 2.57 -5.73 1.39
CA ALA A 405 2.06 -5.81 0.02
C ALA A 405 0.62 -5.27 -0.13
N GLN A 406 -0.08 -5.00 0.97
CA GLN A 406 -1.50 -4.65 0.94
C GLN A 406 -1.73 -3.28 0.28
N PHE A 407 -0.86 -2.32 0.59
CA PHE A 407 -0.92 -0.95 0.10
C PHE A 407 0.32 -0.61 -0.75
N ILE A 408 0.13 0.25 -1.75
CA ILE A 408 1.19 0.73 -2.64
C ILE A 408 1.43 2.21 -2.37
N ASN A 409 2.69 2.61 -2.17
CA ASN A 409 3.05 3.99 -1.84
C ASN A 409 2.34 4.53 -0.58
N ALA A 410 2.28 3.69 0.44
CA ALA A 410 1.76 4.03 1.76
C ALA A 410 2.73 3.55 2.85
N VAL A 411 2.37 3.80 4.11
CA VAL A 411 3.15 3.36 5.26
C VAL A 411 2.48 2.18 5.96
N VAL A 412 3.27 1.17 6.31
CA VAL A 412 2.90 0.09 7.22
C VAL A 412 3.75 0.20 8.49
N TRP A 413 3.13 -0.06 9.64
CA TRP A 413 3.76 0.05 10.95
C TRP A 413 3.97 -1.33 11.57
N LEU A 414 5.24 -1.70 11.78
CA LEU A 414 5.67 -2.85 12.56
C LEU A 414 6.10 -2.39 13.96
N ASP A 415 5.49 -2.94 15.00
CA ASP A 415 5.72 -2.53 16.40
C ASP A 415 6.25 -3.69 17.24
N GLU A 416 6.74 -3.35 18.44
CA GLU A 416 7.33 -4.27 19.42
C GLU A 416 8.56 -5.01 18.88
N TYR A 417 9.45 -4.30 18.18
CA TYR A 417 10.78 -4.80 17.87
C TYR A 417 11.55 -5.13 19.16
N LYS A 418 12.20 -6.30 19.14
CA LYS A 418 13.14 -6.79 20.16
C LYS A 418 14.31 -7.47 19.48
N ASN A 419 15.48 -7.43 20.10
CA ASN A 419 16.67 -8.08 19.56
C ASN A 419 16.60 -9.61 19.60
N ASN A 420 15.75 -10.18 20.47
CA ASN A 420 15.52 -11.61 20.56
C ASN A 420 14.40 -12.14 19.63
N LEU A 421 14.00 -11.36 18.63
CA LEU A 421 13.05 -11.84 17.61
C LEU A 421 13.65 -13.03 16.86
N PRO A 422 12.82 -13.98 16.36
CA PRO A 422 13.31 -15.11 15.59
C PRO A 422 14.13 -14.65 14.37
N THR A 423 15.25 -15.30 14.07
CA THR A 423 16.14 -14.93 12.95
C THR A 423 15.39 -14.75 11.64
N LYS A 424 14.42 -15.63 11.33
CA LYS A 424 13.58 -15.52 10.14
C LYS A 424 12.79 -14.20 10.06
N VAL A 425 12.34 -13.67 11.19
CA VAL A 425 11.65 -12.38 11.27
C VAL A 425 12.64 -11.24 10.99
N ILE A 426 13.81 -11.28 11.61
CA ILE A 426 14.88 -10.29 11.40
C ILE A 426 15.32 -10.26 9.93
N GLU A 427 15.59 -11.41 9.31
CA GLU A 427 15.90 -11.52 7.87
C GLU A 427 14.77 -10.95 7.00
N SER A 428 13.51 -11.25 7.36
CA SER A 428 12.35 -10.74 6.61
C SER A 428 12.20 -9.22 6.75
N ILE A 429 12.58 -8.63 7.88
CA ILE A 429 12.64 -7.17 8.05
C ILE A 429 13.77 -6.59 7.19
N LYS A 430 14.95 -7.22 7.12
CA LYS A 430 16.03 -6.80 6.21
C LYS A 430 15.57 -6.78 4.76
N ASN A 431 14.80 -7.78 4.33
CA ASN A 431 14.24 -7.87 2.98
C ASN A 431 13.27 -6.73 2.60
N ILE A 432 12.64 -6.07 3.58
CA ILE A 432 11.78 -4.90 3.31
C ILE A 432 12.57 -3.78 2.63
N TYR A 433 13.83 -3.58 3.04
CA TYR A 433 14.71 -2.53 2.50
C TYR A 433 14.92 -2.69 0.99
N ASP A 434 15.12 -3.94 0.56
CA ASP A 434 15.36 -4.32 -0.83
C ASP A 434 14.04 -4.65 -1.58
N ARG A 435 12.88 -4.45 -0.92
CA ARG A 435 11.53 -4.86 -1.36
C ARG A 435 11.40 -6.32 -1.80
N ILE A 436 12.23 -7.20 -1.23
CA ILE A 436 12.22 -8.62 -1.54
C ILE A 436 11.03 -9.27 -0.83
N GLY A 437 10.11 -9.80 -1.62
CA GLY A 437 8.89 -10.44 -1.15
C GLY A 437 9.09 -11.83 -0.54
N TYR A 438 8.03 -12.35 0.08
CA TYR A 438 7.97 -13.77 0.41
C TYR A 438 7.67 -14.59 -0.85
N GLU A 439 8.53 -15.57 -1.14
CA GLU A 439 8.38 -16.47 -2.29
C GLU A 439 7.79 -17.83 -1.88
N ARG A 440 6.88 -18.33 -2.72
CA ARG A 440 6.29 -19.66 -2.59
C ARG A 440 6.24 -20.33 -3.96
N GLY A 441 6.76 -21.55 -4.06
CA GLY A 441 6.56 -22.37 -5.25
C GLY A 441 5.08 -22.70 -5.44
N LYS A 442 4.55 -22.54 -6.65
CA LYS A 442 3.20 -22.99 -6.98
C LYS A 442 3.14 -24.51 -6.84
N LYS A 443 2.05 -25.01 -6.28
CA LYS A 443 1.72 -26.45 -6.29
C LYS A 443 1.02 -26.81 -7.61
N ASP A 444 1.65 -26.49 -8.72
CA ASP A 444 1.28 -26.96 -10.05
C ASP A 444 2.49 -27.67 -10.68
N ASN A 445 2.31 -28.41 -11.77
CA ASN A 445 3.43 -29.04 -12.51
C ASN A 445 4.32 -28.01 -13.22
N SER A 446 4.30 -26.74 -12.81
CA SER A 446 5.11 -25.67 -13.35
C SER A 446 6.21 -25.28 -12.36
N PHE A 447 7.37 -24.86 -12.88
CA PHE A 447 8.46 -24.32 -12.06
C PHE A 447 8.24 -22.83 -11.71
N GLN A 448 6.99 -22.37 -11.61
CA GLN A 448 6.69 -20.97 -11.34
C GLN A 448 6.64 -20.68 -9.83
N THR A 449 7.28 -19.59 -9.43
CA THR A 449 7.27 -19.07 -8.06
C THR A 449 6.35 -17.86 -7.97
N GLU A 450 5.46 -17.83 -6.99
CA GLU A 450 4.72 -16.62 -6.63
C GLU A 450 5.48 -15.84 -5.57
N SER A 451 5.75 -14.57 -5.84
CA SER A 451 6.34 -13.64 -4.87
C SER A 451 5.30 -12.64 -4.41
N THR A 452 5.26 -12.36 -3.10
CA THR A 452 4.43 -11.30 -2.52
C THR A 452 5.22 -9.99 -2.52
N PRO A 453 4.97 -9.06 -3.46
CA PRO A 453 5.82 -7.88 -3.62
C PRO A 453 5.70 -6.92 -2.43
N ILE A 454 6.80 -6.32 -2.00
CA ILE A 454 6.79 -5.27 -0.98
C ILE A 454 6.60 -3.93 -1.68
N THR A 455 5.50 -3.23 -1.38
CA THR A 455 5.11 -2.00 -2.07
C THR A 455 4.87 -0.81 -1.14
N SER A 456 4.81 -1.04 0.16
CA SER A 456 4.72 -0.02 1.20
C SER A 456 6.08 0.35 1.78
N ALA A 457 6.20 1.58 2.28
CA ALA A 457 7.24 2.00 3.22
C ALA A 457 6.99 1.38 4.61
N CYS A 458 8.05 1.25 5.42
CA CYS A 458 7.97 0.61 6.73
C CYS A 458 8.44 1.54 7.84
N VAL A 459 7.58 1.74 8.83
CA VAL A 459 8.01 2.23 10.14
C VAL A 459 8.15 1.04 11.07
N LEU A 460 9.33 0.90 11.67
CA LEU A 460 9.62 -0.07 12.72
C LEU A 460 9.71 0.67 14.06
N SER A 461 9.09 0.13 15.11
CA SER A 461 9.24 0.69 16.46
C SER A 461 9.53 -0.37 17.50
N GLY A 462 10.24 0.05 18.55
CA GLY A 462 10.65 -0.84 19.62
C GLY A 462 11.18 -0.08 20.84
N GLN A 463 11.41 -0.83 21.90
CA GLN A 463 12.11 -0.36 23.10
C GLN A 463 13.60 -0.70 23.07
N GLU A 464 14.01 -1.53 22.11
CA GLU A 464 15.39 -1.94 21.87
C GLU A 464 15.80 -1.45 20.47
N MET A 465 17.07 -1.09 20.30
CA MET A 465 17.65 -0.79 18.98
C MET A 465 18.19 -2.08 18.36
N PRO A 466 18.20 -2.22 17.01
CA PRO A 466 18.67 -3.43 16.33
C PRO A 466 20.21 -3.52 16.30
N THR A 467 20.88 -3.25 17.42
CA THR A 467 22.34 -3.19 17.53
C THR A 467 23.02 -4.55 17.44
N ILE A 468 22.30 -5.64 17.77
CA ILE A 468 22.81 -7.02 17.62
C ILE A 468 22.96 -7.41 16.14
N GLU A 469 22.25 -6.72 15.24
CA GLU A 469 22.25 -6.97 13.80
C GLU A 469 22.70 -5.72 13.02
N PRO A 470 24.01 -5.44 12.92
CA PRO A 470 24.57 -4.30 12.18
C PRO A 470 24.00 -4.15 10.76
N ALA A 471 23.76 -5.27 10.08
CA ALA A 471 23.17 -5.30 8.75
C ALA A 471 21.73 -4.79 8.72
N LEU A 472 20.93 -5.05 9.77
CA LEU A 472 19.60 -4.45 9.90
C LEU A 472 19.72 -2.97 10.28
N PHE A 473 20.63 -2.63 11.20
CA PHE A 473 20.74 -1.27 11.71
C PHE A 473 21.10 -0.25 10.62
N THR A 474 22.01 -0.59 9.70
CA THR A 474 22.38 0.26 8.54
C THR A 474 21.24 0.46 7.52
N ARG A 475 20.23 -0.41 7.50
CA ARG A 475 19.02 -0.28 6.67
C ARG A 475 17.94 0.62 7.31
N THR A 476 18.17 1.05 8.55
CA THR A 476 17.23 1.88 9.31
C THR A 476 17.69 3.33 9.41
N MET A 477 16.72 4.24 9.54
CA MET A 477 16.94 5.63 9.97
C MET A 477 16.46 5.76 11.41
N LEU A 478 17.39 5.86 12.36
CA LEU A 478 17.06 5.87 13.78
C LEU A 478 16.57 7.25 14.24
N ILE A 479 15.41 7.28 14.87
CA ILE A 479 14.92 8.42 15.65
C ILE A 479 14.59 7.98 17.08
N SER A 480 14.99 8.79 18.05
CA SER A 480 14.89 8.47 19.48
C SER A 480 13.85 9.34 20.18
N PHE A 481 13.08 8.73 21.08
CA PHE A 481 12.07 9.38 21.91
C PHE A 481 12.42 9.21 23.40
N SER A 482 12.73 10.31 24.08
CA SER A 482 13.19 10.34 25.48
C SER A 482 12.16 10.91 26.46
N GLU A 483 11.28 11.82 26.04
CA GLU A 483 10.36 12.54 26.93
C GLU A 483 9.09 11.75 27.26
N THR A 484 8.91 11.41 28.54
CA THR A 484 7.68 10.76 29.06
C THR A 484 6.75 11.73 29.79
N ASN A 485 7.26 12.86 30.28
CA ASN A 485 6.47 13.86 31.00
C ASN A 485 6.05 14.96 30.03
N ARG A 486 4.74 15.26 29.97
CA ARG A 486 4.19 16.29 29.08
C ARG A 486 3.54 17.41 29.88
N THR A 487 3.87 18.65 29.53
CA THR A 487 3.23 19.86 30.08
C THR A 487 1.78 19.96 29.61
N GLU A 488 0.94 20.76 30.28
CA GLU A 488 -0.45 20.93 29.86
C GLU A 488 -0.57 21.60 28.48
N GLU A 489 0.36 22.50 28.14
CA GLU A 489 0.46 23.09 26.80
C GLU A 489 0.76 22.03 25.73
N GLN A 490 1.73 21.14 25.97
CA GLN A 490 2.03 20.03 25.06
C GLN A 490 0.83 19.08 24.90
N ARG A 491 0.07 18.84 25.96
CA ARG A 491 -1.16 18.06 25.92
C ARG A 491 -2.25 18.75 25.11
N GLU A 492 -2.40 20.07 25.22
CA GLU A 492 -3.37 20.83 24.43
C GLU A 492 -3.01 20.88 22.94
N LEU A 493 -1.73 21.03 22.60
CA LEU A 493 -1.24 20.91 21.23
C LEU A 493 -1.56 19.52 20.66
N TYR A 494 -1.33 18.46 21.43
CA TYR A 494 -1.69 17.10 21.03
C TYR A 494 -3.20 16.92 20.87
N ARG A 495 -4.03 17.43 21.81
CA ARG A 495 -5.50 17.40 21.67
C ARG A 495 -5.97 18.15 20.42
N SER A 496 -5.32 19.28 20.09
CA SER A 496 -5.58 20.03 18.85
C SER A 496 -5.26 19.21 17.62
N LEU A 497 -4.12 18.51 17.61
CA LEU A 497 -3.74 17.62 16.51
C LEU A 497 -4.77 16.48 16.35
N VAL A 498 -5.17 15.82 17.43
CA VAL A 498 -6.17 14.74 17.39
C VAL A 498 -7.53 15.24 16.88
N ARG A 499 -7.95 16.46 17.24
CA ARG A 499 -9.18 17.06 16.69
C ARG A 499 -9.08 17.25 15.18
N MET A 500 -7.95 17.78 14.71
CA MET A 500 -7.68 17.96 13.27
C MET A 500 -7.67 16.62 12.52
N GLU A 501 -7.01 15.60 13.08
CA GLU A 501 -6.95 14.25 12.51
C GLU A 501 -8.34 13.60 12.39
N LYS A 502 -9.21 13.81 13.38
CA LYS A 502 -10.57 13.24 13.40
C LYS A 502 -11.47 13.82 12.30
N GLU A 503 -11.22 15.04 11.85
CA GLU A 503 -11.93 15.62 10.69
C GLU A 503 -11.54 14.93 9.38
N GLY A 504 -10.35 14.31 9.32
CA GLY A 504 -9.80 13.65 8.15
C GLY A 504 -8.69 14.44 7.48
N LEU A 505 -7.58 13.77 7.14
CA LEU A 505 -6.38 14.41 6.58
C LEU A 505 -5.98 13.87 5.20
N SER A 506 -6.59 12.80 4.73
CA SER A 506 -6.19 12.17 3.45
C SER A 506 -6.45 13.01 2.20
N HIS A 507 -7.24 14.09 2.27
CA HIS A 507 -7.30 15.07 1.19
C HIS A 507 -5.98 15.82 0.99
N LEU A 508 -5.15 15.94 2.03
CA LEU A 508 -3.80 16.47 1.92
C LEU A 508 -2.93 15.57 1.03
N THR A 509 -3.08 14.25 1.16
CA THR A 509 -2.41 13.25 0.31
C THR A 509 -2.77 13.42 -1.15
N VAL A 510 -4.06 13.64 -1.44
CA VAL A 510 -4.53 13.96 -2.81
C VAL A 510 -3.86 15.23 -3.35
N GLY A 511 -3.77 16.28 -2.53
CA GLY A 511 -3.05 17.51 -2.91
C GLY A 511 -1.57 17.27 -3.21
N LEU A 512 -0.90 16.41 -2.45
CA LEU A 512 0.50 16.06 -2.66
C LEU A 512 0.73 15.21 -3.90
N LEU A 513 -0.20 14.30 -4.24
CA LEU A 513 -0.13 13.46 -5.44
C LEU A 513 -0.09 14.29 -6.74
N ALA A 514 -0.58 15.53 -6.73
CA ALA A 514 -0.48 16.44 -7.87
C ALA A 514 0.97 16.81 -8.24
N TYR A 515 1.94 16.62 -7.34
CA TYR A 515 3.37 16.84 -7.57
C TYR A 515 4.10 15.60 -8.07
N ARG A 516 3.39 14.52 -8.41
CA ARG A 516 4.03 13.28 -8.84
C ARG A 516 4.97 13.46 -10.03
N ASP A 517 4.58 14.25 -11.03
CA ASP A 517 5.38 14.49 -12.23
C ASP A 517 6.72 15.15 -11.90
N LEU A 518 6.72 16.13 -10.97
CA LEU A 518 7.93 16.76 -10.45
C LEU A 518 8.87 15.71 -9.84
N ILE A 519 8.35 14.79 -9.03
CA ILE A 519 9.16 13.76 -8.37
C ILE A 519 9.72 12.76 -9.39
N VAL A 520 8.92 12.35 -10.37
CA VAL A 520 9.38 11.46 -11.46
C VAL A 520 10.51 12.09 -12.25
N GLU A 521 10.40 13.39 -12.55
CA GLU A 521 11.37 14.10 -13.37
C GLU A 521 12.65 14.46 -12.62
N LYS A 522 12.54 14.98 -11.39
CA LYS A 522 13.65 15.65 -10.70
C LYS A 522 14.32 14.83 -9.61
N PHE A 523 13.68 13.79 -9.08
CA PHE A 523 14.16 13.14 -7.86
C PHE A 523 15.54 12.50 -8.03
N GLN A 524 15.78 11.77 -9.12
CA GLN A 524 17.04 11.04 -9.30
C GLN A 524 18.25 12.00 -9.33
N GLU A 525 18.21 13.01 -10.19
CA GLU A 525 19.30 13.99 -10.32
C GLU A 525 19.53 14.75 -8.99
N SER A 526 18.44 15.18 -8.36
CA SER A 526 18.50 15.91 -7.08
C SER A 526 19.04 15.04 -5.94
N TYR A 527 18.72 13.74 -5.95
CA TYR A 527 19.22 12.77 -4.99
C TYR A 527 20.71 12.52 -5.15
N GLU A 528 21.17 12.30 -6.39
CA GLU A 528 22.60 12.08 -6.67
C GLU A 528 23.43 13.32 -6.30
N TRP A 529 22.90 14.53 -6.54
CA TRP A 529 23.53 15.77 -6.09
C TRP A 529 23.57 15.87 -4.57
N GLU A 530 22.43 15.66 -3.89
CA GLU A 530 22.36 15.78 -2.43
C GLU A 530 23.21 14.71 -1.74
N LEU A 531 23.33 13.50 -2.30
CA LEU A 531 24.22 12.45 -1.78
C LEU A 531 25.68 12.92 -1.75
N ARG A 532 26.16 13.52 -2.84
CA ARG A 532 27.53 14.06 -2.92
C ARG A 532 27.72 15.21 -1.95
N GLU A 533 26.79 16.15 -1.90
CA GLU A 533 26.92 17.36 -1.05
C GLU A 533 26.74 17.04 0.43
N PHE A 534 25.85 16.12 0.79
CA PHE A 534 25.67 15.67 2.16
C PHE A 534 26.88 14.85 2.64
N SER A 535 27.43 13.97 1.79
CA SER A 535 28.67 13.24 2.11
C SER A 535 29.83 14.20 2.42
N LYS A 536 30.04 15.24 1.61
CA LYS A 536 31.03 16.31 1.88
C LYS A 536 30.73 17.07 3.18
N PHE A 537 29.45 17.32 3.45
CA PHE A 537 29.04 18.06 4.64
C PHE A 537 29.24 17.26 5.93
N VAL A 538 29.09 15.94 5.88
CA VAL A 538 29.35 15.04 7.00
C VAL A 538 30.86 14.89 7.23
N ASP A 539 31.63 14.80 6.15
CA ASP A 539 33.11 14.73 6.15
C ASP A 539 33.68 13.58 6.98
N ASP A 540 33.07 12.39 6.87
CA ASP A 540 33.53 11.16 7.51
C ASP A 540 33.44 10.00 6.52
N ARG A 541 34.60 9.42 6.19
CA ARG A 541 34.72 8.34 5.18
C ARG A 541 34.41 6.96 5.73
N GLU A 542 34.29 6.81 7.05
CA GLU A 542 33.99 5.53 7.68
C GLU A 542 32.49 5.23 7.73
N ILE A 543 31.65 6.25 7.51
CA ILE A 543 30.20 6.11 7.51
C ILE A 543 29.74 5.28 6.30
N ASP A 544 28.91 4.27 6.58
CA ASP A 544 28.32 3.39 5.58
C ASP A 544 27.50 4.17 4.53
N GLU A 545 27.68 3.79 3.27
CA GLU A 545 27.04 4.45 2.12
C GLU A 545 25.51 4.36 2.18
N ARG A 546 24.94 3.29 2.75
CA ARG A 546 23.48 3.19 2.92
C ARG A 546 22.99 4.24 3.89
N MET A 547 23.70 4.45 5.00
CA MET A 547 23.30 5.46 5.98
C MET A 547 23.30 6.86 5.37
N LEU A 548 24.37 7.22 4.63
CA LEU A 548 24.42 8.47 3.87
C LEU A 548 23.25 8.56 2.87
N GLY A 549 23.06 7.52 2.06
CA GLY A 549 21.99 7.44 1.07
C GLY A 549 20.59 7.60 1.67
N ASN A 550 20.33 7.00 2.83
CA ASN A 550 19.03 7.06 3.51
C ASN A 550 18.69 8.50 3.96
N TRP A 551 19.65 9.22 4.54
CA TRP A 551 19.42 10.60 5.00
C TRP A 551 19.41 11.59 3.84
N SER A 552 20.24 11.39 2.80
CA SER A 552 20.17 12.19 1.56
C SER A 552 18.81 12.10 0.89
N MET A 553 18.16 10.93 0.87
CA MET A 553 16.80 10.76 0.35
C MET A 553 15.80 11.72 1.03
N MET A 554 15.87 11.82 2.36
CA MET A 554 14.99 12.67 3.16
C MET A 554 15.20 14.16 2.85
N ILE A 555 16.47 14.57 2.75
CA ILE A 555 16.85 15.96 2.44
C ILE A 555 16.39 16.33 1.03
N THR A 556 16.63 15.47 0.03
CA THR A 556 16.16 15.67 -1.35
C THR A 556 14.66 15.86 -1.41
N MET A 557 13.90 15.05 -0.68
CA MET A 557 12.44 15.13 -0.69
C MET A 557 11.94 16.46 -0.13
N ILE A 558 12.50 16.91 0.99
CA ILE A 558 12.17 18.22 1.56
C ILE A 558 12.57 19.35 0.59
N ARG A 559 13.75 19.27 -0.02
CA ARG A 559 14.23 20.27 -1.00
C ARG A 559 13.24 20.47 -2.15
N LEU A 560 12.84 19.39 -2.79
CA LEU A 560 11.92 19.45 -3.94
C LEU A 560 10.57 20.04 -3.55
N PHE A 561 10.09 19.76 -2.33
CA PHE A 561 8.82 20.31 -1.87
C PHE A 561 8.92 21.73 -1.32
N SER A 562 10.07 22.17 -0.81
CA SER A 562 10.24 23.53 -0.26
C SER A 562 10.00 24.63 -1.30
N GLU A 563 10.13 24.33 -2.60
CA GLU A 563 9.80 25.27 -3.69
C GLU A 563 8.29 25.46 -3.89
N HIS A 564 7.46 24.59 -3.31
CA HIS A 564 6.03 24.53 -3.55
C HIS A 564 5.17 24.54 -2.28
N LEU A 565 5.74 24.15 -1.14
CA LEU A 565 5.07 23.97 0.14
C LEU A 565 5.85 24.69 1.24
N ASN A 566 5.12 25.27 2.17
CA ASN A 566 5.70 25.90 3.34
C ASN A 566 5.87 24.88 4.47
N PHE A 567 7.10 24.72 4.94
CA PHE A 567 7.43 23.94 6.12
C PHE A 567 7.74 24.86 7.31
N PRO A 568 7.49 24.43 8.56
CA PRO A 568 7.81 25.20 9.77
C PRO A 568 9.30 25.14 10.15
N PHE A 569 10.16 24.78 9.20
CA PHE A 569 11.61 24.66 9.36
C PHE A 569 12.29 24.91 8.01
N SER A 570 13.54 25.35 8.05
CA SER A 570 14.33 25.54 6.83
C SER A 570 15.00 24.25 6.37
N ILE A 571 15.42 24.21 5.11
CA ILE A 571 16.19 23.08 4.59
C ILE A 571 17.53 22.90 5.29
N ASP A 572 18.19 23.99 5.68
CA ASP A 572 19.49 23.94 6.36
C ASP A 572 19.35 23.38 7.78
N GLU A 573 18.30 23.79 8.51
CA GLU A 573 17.97 23.20 9.82
C GLU A 573 17.69 21.70 9.70
N PHE A 574 16.94 21.29 8.68
CA PHE A 574 16.62 19.90 8.44
C PHE A 574 17.86 19.08 8.05
N LYS A 575 18.72 19.62 7.19
CA LYS A 575 19.99 19.00 6.77
C LYS A 575 20.95 18.84 7.94
N GLN A 576 21.06 19.84 8.82
CA GLN A 576 21.85 19.75 10.04
C GLN A 576 21.31 18.65 10.96
N GLN A 577 20.00 18.61 11.18
CA GLN A 577 19.37 17.55 11.98
C GLN A 577 19.64 16.15 11.41
N CYS A 578 19.58 15.96 10.08
CA CYS A 578 19.88 14.68 9.45
C CYS A 578 21.34 14.27 9.67
N LYS A 579 22.29 15.22 9.63
CA LYS A 579 23.70 14.97 9.97
C LYS A 579 23.85 14.52 11.42
N ASP A 580 23.21 15.21 12.36
CA ASP A 580 23.32 14.88 13.78
C ASP A 580 22.77 13.47 14.09
N LEU A 581 21.64 13.11 13.47
CA LEU A 581 21.04 11.78 13.57
C LEU A 581 21.91 10.70 12.92
N LEU A 582 22.45 10.95 11.73
CA LEU A 582 23.38 10.06 11.05
C LEU A 582 24.61 9.76 11.90
N VAL A 583 25.28 10.82 12.38
CA VAL A 583 26.52 10.71 13.17
C VAL A 583 26.24 10.01 14.50
N SER A 584 25.11 10.31 15.15
CA SER A 584 24.68 9.63 16.37
C SER A 584 24.45 8.13 16.13
N GLN A 585 23.72 7.78 15.07
CA GLN A 585 23.47 6.39 14.70
C GLN A 585 24.78 5.65 14.36
N PHE A 586 25.70 6.30 13.64
CA PHE A 586 27.00 5.73 13.31
C PHE A 586 27.85 5.50 14.56
N LYS A 587 27.85 6.45 15.51
CA LYS A 587 28.51 6.27 16.81
C LYS A 587 27.91 5.13 17.63
N ILE A 588 26.61 4.89 17.57
CA ILE A 588 25.97 3.73 18.23
C ILE A 588 26.42 2.42 17.56
N LEU A 589 26.55 2.42 16.23
CA LEU A 589 27.04 1.26 15.48
C LEU A 589 28.52 0.95 15.80
N GLN A 590 29.35 1.99 15.97
CA GLN A 590 30.76 1.86 16.37
C GLN A 590 30.90 1.53 17.87
N GLY A 591 30.06 2.11 18.70
CA GLY A 591 30.10 2.10 20.17
C GLY A 591 29.04 1.22 20.80
N SER A 592 28.79 0.02 20.28
CA SER A 592 28.07 -0.99 21.08
C SER A 592 28.90 -1.29 22.33
N ASP A 593 28.49 -0.67 23.43
CA ASP A 593 29.11 -0.43 24.75
C ASP A 593 29.54 -1.68 25.55
N ASP A 594 29.85 -2.76 24.86
CA ASP A 594 30.19 -4.05 25.44
C ASP A 594 31.62 -4.08 25.99
N THR A 595 32.53 -3.23 25.46
CA THR A 595 33.86 -3.04 26.05
C THR A 595 33.78 -2.34 27.41
N SER A 596 33.04 -1.23 27.53
CA SER A 596 32.85 -0.55 28.82
C SER A 596 32.18 -1.46 29.85
N LYS A 597 31.15 -2.22 29.44
CA LYS A 597 30.49 -3.22 30.30
C LYS A 597 31.44 -4.34 30.73
N PHE A 598 32.29 -4.81 29.83
CA PHE A 598 33.32 -5.80 30.16
C PHE A 598 34.24 -5.27 31.27
N TRP A 599 34.72 -4.03 31.16
CA TRP A 599 35.57 -3.41 32.17
C TRP A 599 34.85 -3.24 33.53
N GLN A 600 33.59 -2.81 33.54
CA GLN A 600 32.81 -2.70 34.78
C GLN A 600 32.59 -4.06 35.47
N ILE A 601 32.42 -5.13 34.70
CA ILE A 601 32.28 -6.48 35.26
C ILE A 601 33.61 -7.00 35.76
N MET A 602 34.70 -6.71 35.05
CA MET A 602 36.06 -6.98 35.52
C MET A 602 36.32 -6.33 36.89
N GLU A 603 35.97 -5.05 37.05
CA GLU A 603 36.09 -4.33 38.32
C GLU A 603 35.27 -4.99 39.44
N GLN A 604 34.03 -5.38 39.15
CA GLN A 604 33.20 -6.09 40.12
C GLN A 604 33.80 -7.45 40.52
N LEU A 605 34.19 -8.26 39.54
CA LEU A 605 34.78 -9.58 39.77
C LEU A 605 36.06 -9.47 40.61
N PHE A 606 36.83 -8.40 40.42
CA PHE A 606 38.02 -8.14 41.20
C PHE A 606 37.67 -7.70 42.63
N GLY A 607 36.70 -6.80 42.79
CA GLY A 607 36.18 -6.40 44.11
C GLY A 607 35.59 -7.57 44.91
N ALA A 608 35.02 -8.57 44.24
CA ALA A 608 34.52 -9.80 44.84
C ALA A 608 35.60 -10.87 45.11
N GLY A 609 36.84 -10.65 44.66
CA GLY A 609 37.93 -11.62 44.78
C GLY A 609 37.82 -12.83 43.85
N GLU A 610 36.92 -12.80 42.86
CA GLU A 610 36.73 -13.87 41.86
C GLU A 610 37.85 -13.86 40.82
N ILE A 611 38.36 -12.67 40.48
CA ILE A 611 39.60 -12.51 39.73
C ILE A 611 40.69 -11.89 40.61
N LEU A 612 41.95 -12.06 40.20
CA LEU A 612 43.13 -11.76 41.00
C LEU A 612 44.23 -11.17 40.09
N GLU A 613 44.92 -10.17 40.61
CA GLU A 613 46.14 -9.63 40.00
C GLU A 613 47.27 -10.67 40.02
N ASP A 614 48.17 -10.60 39.04
CA ASP A 614 49.23 -11.57 38.75
C ASP A 614 48.76 -12.99 38.37
N LYS A 615 47.45 -13.25 38.36
CA LYS A 615 46.83 -14.48 37.86
C LYS A 615 45.99 -14.25 36.59
N HIS A 616 45.06 -13.31 36.64
CA HIS A 616 44.09 -13.04 35.57
C HIS A 616 44.41 -11.75 34.79
N PHE A 617 44.92 -10.74 35.49
CA PHE A 617 45.41 -9.50 34.91
C PHE A 617 46.68 -9.02 35.64
N LYS A 618 47.42 -8.10 35.03
CA LYS A 618 48.63 -7.51 35.61
C LYS A 618 48.71 -6.02 35.28
N LEU A 619 49.06 -5.21 36.27
CA LEU A 619 49.25 -3.78 36.13
C LEU A 619 50.75 -3.46 36.13
N ALA A 620 51.25 -2.86 35.05
CA ALA A 620 52.64 -2.43 34.94
C ALA A 620 52.79 -1.37 33.85
N ASP A 621 53.73 -0.42 34.04
CA ASP A 621 54.10 0.58 33.04
C ASP A 621 52.91 1.36 32.45
N LYS A 622 51.98 1.78 33.31
CA LYS A 622 50.72 2.47 32.93
C LYS A 622 49.76 1.63 32.07
N CYS A 623 50.02 0.33 31.95
CA CYS A 623 49.25 -0.60 31.14
C CYS A 623 48.62 -1.69 32.00
N ILE A 624 47.57 -2.31 31.47
CA ILE A 624 47.00 -3.54 31.98
C ILE A 624 47.17 -4.66 30.95
N ASP A 625 47.73 -5.78 31.38
CA ASP A 625 47.84 -7.01 30.61
C ASP A 625 46.78 -8.00 31.11
N ILE A 626 45.83 -8.43 30.27
CA ILE A 626 44.72 -9.32 30.66
C ILE A 626 44.74 -10.66 29.93
N ARG A 627 44.31 -11.71 30.62
CA ARG A 627 44.10 -13.06 30.07
C ARG A 627 42.62 -13.30 29.80
N ILE A 628 42.15 -12.89 28.62
CA ILE A 628 40.73 -13.05 28.23
C ILE A 628 40.26 -14.51 28.35
N GLN A 629 41.11 -15.47 27.99
CA GLN A 629 40.82 -16.91 28.10
C GLN A 629 40.41 -17.34 29.52
N ASP A 630 41.00 -16.73 30.54
CA ASP A 630 40.78 -17.11 31.94
C ASP A 630 39.62 -16.31 32.56
N ILE A 631 39.38 -15.10 32.05
CA ILE A 631 38.36 -14.17 32.55
C ILE A 631 36.98 -14.47 31.95
N TYR A 632 36.93 -14.93 30.69
CA TYR A 632 35.69 -14.97 29.90
C TYR A 632 34.55 -15.76 30.56
N GLN A 633 34.84 -16.93 31.14
CA GLN A 633 33.80 -17.74 31.81
C GLN A 633 33.20 -17.01 33.01
N LEU A 634 34.04 -16.36 33.83
CA LEU A 634 33.61 -15.59 35.00
C LEU A 634 32.79 -14.36 34.58
N TYR A 635 33.19 -13.69 33.50
CA TYR A 635 32.43 -12.60 32.89
C TYR A 635 31.04 -13.07 32.44
N ALA A 636 30.96 -14.18 31.68
CA ALA A 636 29.71 -14.72 31.19
C ALA A 636 28.78 -15.15 32.34
N GLU A 637 29.31 -15.81 33.37
CA GLU A 637 28.57 -16.18 34.57
C GLU A 637 28.07 -14.95 35.35
N ALA A 638 28.87 -13.89 35.48
CA ALA A 638 28.45 -12.64 36.11
C ALA A 638 27.32 -11.94 35.32
N MET A 639 27.41 -11.94 33.98
CA MET A 639 26.33 -11.44 33.12
C MET A 639 25.04 -12.24 33.28
N HIS A 640 25.14 -13.58 33.33
CA HIS A 640 23.99 -14.46 33.56
C HIS A 640 23.37 -14.26 34.95
N ARG A 641 24.19 -14.10 36.01
CA ARG A 641 23.72 -13.77 37.37
C ARG A 641 22.94 -12.45 37.40
N ARG A 642 23.38 -11.45 36.62
CA ARG A 642 22.71 -10.15 36.46
C ARG A 642 21.46 -10.22 35.57
N ARG A 643 21.19 -11.37 34.92
CA ARG A 643 20.16 -11.54 33.89
C ARG A 643 20.33 -10.57 32.72
N ASP A 644 21.57 -10.24 32.38
CA ASP A 644 21.87 -9.38 31.24
C ASP A 644 21.63 -10.16 29.92
N PRO A 645 20.77 -9.67 29.03
CA PRO A 645 20.41 -10.39 27.81
C PRO A 645 21.51 -10.39 26.73
N ASN A 646 22.58 -9.59 26.88
CA ASN A 646 23.61 -9.41 25.84
C ASN A 646 24.97 -10.03 26.22
N VAL A 647 25.01 -11.34 26.51
CA VAL A 647 26.29 -12.04 26.72
C VAL A 647 26.96 -12.31 25.38
N LEU A 648 28.04 -11.60 25.08
CA LEU A 648 28.83 -11.82 23.87
C LEU A 648 29.54 -13.17 23.91
N ASP A 649 29.64 -13.84 22.75
CA ASP A 649 30.56 -14.97 22.62
C ASP A 649 32.02 -14.49 22.73
N LYS A 650 32.92 -15.41 23.10
CA LYS A 650 34.32 -15.08 23.37
C LYS A 650 35.02 -14.42 22.19
N SER A 651 34.77 -14.90 20.97
CA SER A 651 35.45 -14.40 19.77
C SER A 651 35.01 -12.99 19.43
N THR A 652 33.71 -12.72 19.59
CA THR A 652 33.13 -11.39 19.40
C THR A 652 33.66 -10.40 20.43
N LEU A 653 33.67 -10.77 21.72
CA LEU A 653 34.24 -9.94 22.79
C LEU A 653 35.73 -9.62 22.55
N GLU A 654 36.54 -10.61 22.13
CA GLU A 654 37.95 -10.39 21.80
C GLU A 654 38.14 -9.40 20.65
N ASN A 655 37.23 -9.36 19.67
CA ASN A 655 37.27 -8.41 18.56
C ASN A 655 36.89 -6.99 19.02
N TYR A 656 35.85 -6.85 19.85
CA TYR A 656 35.46 -5.57 20.43
C TYR A 656 36.58 -4.96 21.28
N LEU A 657 37.23 -5.77 22.11
CA LEU A 657 38.36 -5.32 22.93
C LEU A 657 39.59 -4.93 22.09
N GLN A 658 39.84 -5.60 20.97
CA GLN A 658 40.95 -5.25 20.07
C GLN A 658 40.71 -3.94 19.28
N SER A 659 39.45 -3.57 19.10
CA SER A 659 39.05 -2.34 18.42
C SER A 659 38.95 -1.14 19.37
N ASP A 660 39.13 -1.36 20.68
CA ASP A 660 39.06 -0.32 21.69
C ASP A 660 40.24 0.66 21.60
N ALA A 661 40.01 1.95 21.83
CA ALA A 661 41.04 2.98 21.76
C ALA A 661 42.16 2.80 22.81
N ALA A 662 41.87 2.14 23.93
CA ALA A 662 42.85 1.80 24.95
C ALA A 662 43.74 0.61 24.54
N TYR A 663 43.38 -0.19 23.54
CA TYR A 663 44.12 -1.38 23.15
C TYR A 663 45.47 -1.04 22.50
N ILE A 664 46.53 -1.73 22.96
CA ILE A 664 47.91 -1.56 22.47
C ILE A 664 48.32 -2.73 21.56
N GLY A 665 47.96 -3.96 21.92
CA GLY A 665 48.37 -5.16 21.17
C GLY A 665 48.41 -6.44 21.99
N LYS A 666 48.84 -7.54 21.35
CA LYS A 666 49.12 -8.82 22.04
C LYS A 666 50.59 -8.90 22.43
N LYS A 667 50.86 -9.35 23.65
CA LYS A 667 52.19 -9.48 24.24
C LYS A 667 52.30 -10.77 25.04
N LYS A 668 53.51 -11.31 25.18
CA LYS A 668 53.77 -12.34 26.20
C LYS A 668 54.07 -11.69 27.53
N SER A 669 53.20 -11.92 28.52
CA SER A 669 53.36 -11.40 29.87
C SER A 669 53.45 -12.55 30.88
N SER A 670 54.18 -12.31 31.97
CA SER A 670 54.37 -13.28 33.05
C SER A 670 53.26 -13.12 34.09
N PHE A 671 52.49 -14.19 34.30
CA PHE A 671 51.46 -14.32 35.33
C PHE A 671 51.87 -15.48 36.24
N GLY A 672 52.08 -15.22 37.53
CA GLY A 672 52.52 -16.23 38.50
C GLY A 672 53.82 -16.96 38.10
N GLY A 673 54.73 -16.29 37.39
CA GLY A 673 56.01 -16.86 36.94
C GLY A 673 55.98 -17.62 35.61
N LYS A 674 54.82 -17.77 34.94
CA LYS A 674 54.70 -18.38 33.61
C LYS A 674 54.37 -17.33 32.56
N TYR A 675 55.07 -17.39 31.42
CA TYR A 675 54.82 -16.51 30.28
C TYR A 675 53.70 -17.04 29.39
N THR A 676 52.69 -16.21 29.13
CA THR A 676 51.57 -16.52 28.24
C THR A 676 51.16 -15.30 27.43
N TRP A 677 50.46 -15.51 26.32
CA TRP A 677 49.88 -14.42 25.54
C TRP A 677 48.77 -13.72 26.32
N SER A 678 48.82 -12.39 26.32
CA SER A 678 47.85 -11.49 26.94
C SER A 678 47.56 -10.32 26.01
N PHE A 679 46.42 -9.68 26.24
CA PHE A 679 46.02 -8.46 25.56
C PHE A 679 46.43 -7.28 26.44
N GLN A 680 47.06 -6.28 25.85
CA GLN A 680 47.60 -5.13 26.57
C GLN A 680 46.78 -3.88 26.25
N PHE A 681 46.43 -3.10 27.28
CA PHE A 681 45.66 -1.86 27.18
C PHE A 681 46.31 -0.74 28.01
N LYS A 682 46.07 0.51 27.63
CA LYS A 682 46.39 1.70 28.43
C LYS A 682 45.41 1.80 29.60
N TYR A 683 45.91 1.76 30.83
CA TYR A 683 45.06 1.71 32.02
C TYR A 683 44.30 3.02 32.29
N ALA A 684 44.84 4.17 31.90
CA ALA A 684 44.15 5.45 32.10
C ALA A 684 42.87 5.59 31.25
N ASP A 685 42.79 4.85 30.14
CA ASP A 685 41.75 5.03 29.13
C ASP A 685 40.57 4.05 29.30
N ILE A 686 40.68 3.04 30.18
CA ILE A 686 39.64 2.02 30.43
C ILE A 686 38.57 2.46 31.45
N GLY A 687 38.85 3.46 32.30
CA GLY A 687 37.86 4.08 33.19
C GLY A 687 37.34 3.21 34.36
N VAL A 688 38.14 2.28 34.89
CA VAL A 688 37.78 1.41 36.03
C VAL A 688 38.86 1.38 37.11
N ASP A 689 38.50 1.08 38.37
CA ASP A 689 39.43 1.00 39.49
C ASP A 689 39.80 -0.45 39.86
N LEU A 690 40.93 -0.90 39.32
CA LEU A 690 41.55 -2.20 39.60
C LEU A 690 42.80 -2.07 40.51
N LEU A 691 43.03 -0.92 41.14
CA LEU A 691 44.21 -0.72 41.98
C LEU A 691 43.91 -1.06 43.43
N ARG A 692 44.65 -2.04 43.97
CA ARG A 692 44.61 -2.43 45.38
C ARG A 692 46.04 -2.55 45.91
N GLY A 693 46.24 -2.26 47.19
CA GLY A 693 47.48 -2.48 47.95
C GLY A 693 47.13 -3.03 49.33
N ALA A 694 48.06 -3.78 49.96
CA ALA A 694 47.86 -4.30 51.32
C ALA A 694 47.87 -3.18 52.36
N ASP A 695 48.55 -2.07 52.06
CA ASP A 695 48.56 -0.84 52.84
C ASP A 695 48.59 0.41 51.95
N GLU A 696 48.45 1.58 52.57
CA GLU A 696 48.41 2.88 51.89
C GLU A 696 49.72 3.21 51.16
N ASN A 697 50.86 2.73 51.66
CA ASN A 697 52.16 2.98 51.05
C ASN A 697 52.32 2.15 49.77
N GLU A 698 51.93 0.88 49.80
CA GLU A 698 51.93 -0.01 48.64
C GLU A 698 50.96 0.51 47.57
N LEU A 699 49.78 0.99 47.95
CA LEU A 699 48.82 1.58 47.02
C LEU A 699 49.37 2.87 46.38
N LYS A 700 49.97 3.77 47.17
CA LYS A 700 50.63 4.99 46.66
C LYS A 700 51.72 4.69 45.66
N GLU A 701 52.59 3.73 45.98
CA GLU A 701 53.70 3.34 45.12
C GLU A 701 53.18 2.75 43.80
N LYS A 702 52.11 1.96 43.87
CA LYS A 702 51.46 1.37 42.70
C LYS A 702 50.74 2.41 41.83
N MET A 703 50.02 3.36 42.43
CA MET A 703 49.41 4.49 41.71
C MET A 703 50.48 5.32 40.99
N PHE A 704 51.62 5.57 41.64
CA PHE A 704 52.75 6.26 41.04
C PHE A 704 53.33 5.51 39.83
N ARG A 705 53.57 4.20 39.94
CA ARG A 705 54.04 3.36 38.81
C ARG A 705 53.05 3.35 37.63
N MET A 706 51.76 3.48 37.93
CA MET A 706 50.69 3.56 36.93
C MET A 706 50.47 4.97 36.37
N GLY A 707 51.24 5.97 36.82
CA GLY A 707 51.16 7.35 36.34
C GLY A 707 49.92 8.10 36.82
N ILE A 708 49.30 7.65 37.90
CA ILE A 708 48.10 8.24 38.50
C ILE A 708 48.52 9.12 39.69
N LYS A 709 48.00 10.35 39.74
CA LYS A 709 48.31 11.29 40.83
C LYS A 709 47.55 10.88 42.09
N TRP A 710 48.26 10.89 43.22
CA TRP A 710 47.64 10.77 44.54
C TRP A 710 47.01 12.12 44.89
N GLU A 711 45.68 12.19 44.98
CA GLU A 711 44.99 13.39 45.43
C GLU A 711 45.10 13.47 46.96
N THR A 712 45.88 14.44 47.46
CA THR A 712 45.87 14.83 48.87
C THR A 712 44.65 15.72 49.13
N GLU A 713 43.80 15.31 50.07
CA GLU A 713 42.62 16.02 50.59
C GLU A 713 41.38 16.03 49.70
N THR A 714 40.41 15.19 50.08
CA THR A 714 39.00 15.36 49.71
C THR A 714 38.43 16.52 50.53
N PRO A 715 37.94 17.63 49.94
CA PRO A 715 37.02 18.50 50.67
C PRO A 715 35.74 17.70 50.88
N ALA A 716 35.24 17.66 52.12
CA ALA A 716 33.98 17.03 52.47
C ALA A 716 32.87 17.45 51.49
N LYS A 717 32.41 16.51 50.66
CA LYS A 717 31.23 16.69 49.82
C LYS A 717 30.02 16.59 50.76
N LYS A 718 29.41 17.73 51.10
CA LYS A 718 28.05 17.75 51.63
C LYS A 718 27.13 17.15 50.58
N ILE A 719 26.64 15.94 50.84
CA ILE A 719 25.52 15.37 50.10
C ILE A 719 24.26 15.82 50.83
N GLU A 720 23.43 16.64 50.18
CA GLU A 720 22.04 16.77 50.58
C GLU A 720 21.35 15.44 50.27
N VAL A 721 20.95 14.72 51.31
CA VAL A 721 20.07 13.57 51.18
C VAL A 721 18.67 14.09 50.83
N VAL A 722 18.33 14.04 49.55
CA VAL A 722 16.93 14.21 49.14
C VAL A 722 16.14 13.02 49.67
N LYS A 723 15.14 13.31 50.51
CA LYS A 723 14.21 12.34 51.10
C LYS A 723 13.74 11.31 50.07
N GLN A 724 14.09 10.04 50.31
CA GLN A 724 13.28 8.91 49.87
C GLN A 724 12.03 8.91 50.78
N THR A 725 10.94 9.49 50.31
CA THR A 725 9.62 9.19 50.87
C THR A 725 9.27 7.76 50.49
N ASP A 726 9.38 6.87 51.47
CA ASP A 726 8.59 5.64 51.52
C ASP A 726 7.11 6.04 51.60
N MET A 727 6.40 5.86 50.48
CA MET A 727 4.99 5.50 50.56
C MET A 727 4.93 4.12 51.19
N PHE A 728 4.65 4.05 52.49
CA PHE A 728 4.01 2.96 53.25
C PHE A 728 4.52 2.99 54.70
N ASN A 729 3.94 3.85 55.54
CA ASN A 729 3.66 3.42 56.91
C ASN A 729 2.54 4.24 57.56
N ASP A 730 1.50 3.51 57.96
CA ASP A 730 0.36 3.98 58.75
C ASP A 730 0.80 4.18 60.21
N GLY A 731 1.02 5.45 60.59
CA GLY A 731 0.66 5.96 61.93
C GLY A 731 1.23 5.30 63.19
N PHE A 732 2.55 5.13 63.33
CA PHE A 732 3.19 4.91 64.65
C PHE A 732 4.44 5.76 64.86
N SER A 733 4.66 6.16 66.12
CA SER A 733 5.66 7.12 66.61
C SER A 733 7.11 6.63 66.51
N GLU A 734 8.01 7.53 66.07
CA GLU A 734 9.47 7.33 66.02
C GLU A 734 10.10 7.08 67.41
N PRO A 735 11.11 6.18 67.51
CA PRO A 735 12.07 6.20 68.60
C PRO A 735 13.45 6.71 68.16
N ASP A 736 13.88 7.71 68.91
CA ASP A 736 15.22 8.19 69.28
C ASP A 736 16.46 8.04 68.38
N ARG A 737 17.15 9.17 68.29
CA ARG A 737 18.35 9.48 67.50
C ARG A 737 19.60 8.77 68.01
N ARG A 738 20.44 8.26 67.10
CA ARG A 738 21.91 8.29 67.25
C ARG A 738 22.57 8.51 65.89
N GLU A 739 23.26 9.63 65.75
CA GLU A 739 24.21 9.90 64.66
C GLU A 739 25.44 8.99 64.83
N VAL A 740 25.91 8.41 63.73
CA VAL A 740 27.24 7.81 63.63
C VAL A 740 27.95 8.51 62.48
N GLU A 741 29.08 9.14 62.81
CA GLU A 741 30.02 9.73 61.86
C GLU A 741 30.79 8.61 61.14
N ILE A 742 30.96 8.73 59.80
CA ILE A 742 31.98 7.99 59.03
C ILE A 742 32.75 9.01 58.20
#